data_AF-A0A969DVX8-F1
#
_entry.id   AF-A0A969DVX8-F1
#
_cell.length_a   1.000
_cell.length_b   1.000
_cell.length_c   1.000
_cell.angle_alpha   90.00
_cell.angle_beta   90.00
_cell.angle_gamma   90.00
#
_symmetry.space_group_name_H-M   'P 1'
#
loop_
_entity.id
_entity.type
_entity.pdbx_description
1 polymer ?
#
loop_
_entity_poly.entity_id
_entity_poly.type
_entity_poly.pdbx_seq_one_letter_code
_entity_poly.pdbx_strand_id
1 'polypeptide(L)'
;MYTPKEKGNQQDTRDLTIGLLSMMIIVLMHQSLFAQSTPRPNIIFILTDDQRWDAQGYAGNEIISTPEMDKLASEGVYFSQAFVTTPICAASRASIFSGVHERTHRYNFETGSLKEAFYHQSYPLLLRKSGYFTGFYGKFGVRYQSIDPLFDVYEDYDRGHFSDRRGYYYKTINKDTVHLTRYTGQQALDFIEQAPKEQPFCLSLSFSAPHAHDSAPEQYFWQKETDTLYQKMDMPPPFLGDVQYFDELPKPVREGYNRLRWTWRYDTPEKYQQSVKGYYRMISGVDMEIAKIRNKLKSKGLDDNTIIILMGDNGYFMGERQLAGKWLLYDNSLRVPMIVYDPRVKQHLDIDEMTLNIDVPATMLDLAGVPQPLSWQGKSLMPLVNHAKTTLDRDTILIEHLWDFKHIPPSEGVRTRQWKYFRYVNDKRDEELYNLLDDPMEIKNLAKNEEFASVLTALRKKCTELSMQYADPFSGKPFGLMVDFIRNPTGTSINSLQPNYSWIIPGVANFQNAYQILVSSSRDSIDKNIGDVWNSGQVRSNTNINVVHAGSPLQAQKSYFWKIRIWDQSNRLSEYSTLQKFTTGQPDGNVASNNNFQIDRLEPVSFTNLSRNNYFIDFGRDAFASLELKYSCRQKEILTIHLGEKLDENKVDRHPPGTVRYQEVKLHVKPEQKIYQIALRPDERNTNSKAIALPDSFPVLMPFRYAEIHGANSKIKQEDVTQLAYHAYFEDEQSNFISHDTILNQVWDMCKYTIKATSFAGYYVDGERERIPYEADAYLNQLSHYTTDREYALARRTIEYFMQHPTWPTEWQLHVVLMVYQDYMYTGNTQLIEKYYEKLKFKSLMALAREDGLISTQSDMLTPDLMLNLGFSDPDERLNDIVDWPPAQKDTGWKLATEEGERDGFVFMPINTVVNSLYYKNMEILADFARVLNKPDEELDFRLKAALTKKSINDKLFDTRTGAYVDGEGTPHASVHANMFALAFGLVPEMNKVPVLNFIKTRGMACSVYGAQYLMEALFQAGAADYALQLMTATNDRSWYNMISAGASMAMEAWDMKYKPNADWNHAWGAVPANIIPRYLWGIQPATPGYGVVSIHPQLGDLRNSAIVTPTIRGSIKAEYEWKSTRLQVYNIELPGNMVGELLLTVATDSDVTRNGKQVHMHFGSIRLEPGINKIEVRINSF
;
A
#
# COMPACT_ATOMS: atom_id res chain seq x y z
N MET A 1 4.04 -45.44 -38.23
CA MET A 1 3.36 -46.11 -39.36
C MET A 1 3.62 -45.32 -40.62
N TYR A 2 4.18 -46.00 -41.63
CA TYR A 2 4.18 -45.70 -43.08
C TYR A 2 4.64 -44.31 -43.61
N THR A 3 5.91 -44.28 -44.03
CA THR A 3 6.46 -43.95 -45.39
C THR A 3 5.46 -43.74 -46.55
N PRO A 4 5.78 -43.15 -47.75
CA PRO A 4 7.12 -42.97 -48.38
C PRO A 4 7.40 -41.77 -49.37
N LYS A 5 8.72 -41.55 -49.64
CA LYS A 5 9.45 -41.42 -50.96
C LYS A 5 9.14 -40.32 -51.99
N GLU A 6 10.06 -39.87 -52.86
CA GLU A 6 11.54 -39.85 -53.02
C GLU A 6 11.84 -39.20 -54.39
N LYS A 7 13.13 -38.87 -54.61
CA LYS A 7 13.91 -38.70 -55.86
C LYS A 7 14.10 -37.25 -56.33
N GLY A 8 15.33 -36.77 -56.56
CA GLY A 8 16.64 -37.46 -56.49
C GLY A 8 17.83 -36.55 -56.82
N ASN A 9 19.02 -37.12 -56.63
CA ASN A 9 20.35 -36.79 -57.16
C ASN A 9 20.80 -35.33 -57.28
N GLN A 10 21.84 -34.95 -56.53
CA GLN A 10 23.18 -34.70 -57.09
C GLN A 10 24.17 -34.34 -55.97
N GLN A 11 25.18 -35.19 -55.83
CA GLN A 11 26.32 -35.07 -54.94
C GLN A 11 27.52 -34.86 -55.87
N ASP A 12 27.98 -33.60 -56.03
CA ASP A 12 29.37 -33.25 -56.45
C ASP A 12 29.62 -31.74 -56.71
N THR A 13 29.06 -30.82 -55.93
CA THR A 13 29.41 -29.37 -56.05
C THR A 13 29.53 -28.58 -54.75
N ARG A 14 29.46 -29.23 -53.57
CA ARG A 14 29.46 -28.51 -52.27
C ARG A 14 30.84 -28.16 -51.72
N ASP A 15 31.92 -28.81 -52.15
CA ASP A 15 33.24 -28.56 -51.57
C ASP A 15 33.99 -27.38 -52.21
N LEU A 16 33.53 -26.88 -53.37
CA LEU A 16 34.12 -25.69 -54.00
C LEU A 16 33.42 -24.37 -53.60
N THR A 17 32.17 -24.41 -53.14
CA THR A 17 31.41 -23.22 -52.72
C THR A 17 31.66 -22.84 -51.26
N ILE A 18 32.00 -23.81 -50.39
CA ILE A 18 32.36 -23.55 -48.99
C ILE A 18 33.76 -22.93 -48.87
N GLY A 19 34.70 -23.28 -49.77
CA GLY A 19 36.04 -22.69 -49.82
C GLY A 19 36.05 -21.21 -50.22
N LEU A 20 35.21 -20.82 -51.19
CA LEU A 20 35.10 -19.42 -51.65
C LEU A 20 34.36 -18.52 -50.65
N LEU A 21 33.34 -19.04 -49.93
CA LEU A 21 32.68 -18.28 -48.85
C LEU A 21 33.61 -18.09 -47.63
N SER A 22 34.42 -19.09 -47.30
CA SER A 22 35.35 -19.02 -46.17
C SER A 22 36.51 -18.04 -46.44
N MET A 23 36.99 -17.97 -47.69
CA MET A 23 38.06 -17.03 -48.07
C MET A 23 37.54 -15.59 -48.18
N MET A 24 36.27 -15.39 -48.57
CA MET A 24 35.61 -14.08 -48.58
C MET A 24 35.28 -13.58 -47.15
N ILE A 25 34.96 -14.48 -46.22
CA ILE A 25 34.81 -14.17 -44.79
C ILE A 25 36.16 -13.85 -44.13
N ILE A 26 37.25 -14.52 -44.51
CA ILE A 26 38.59 -14.23 -43.97
C ILE A 26 39.16 -12.90 -44.53
N VAL A 27 38.86 -12.55 -45.79
CA VAL A 27 39.23 -11.25 -46.37
C VAL A 27 38.35 -10.11 -45.83
N LEU A 28 37.06 -10.35 -45.53
CA LEU A 28 36.20 -9.40 -44.81
C LEU A 28 36.58 -9.26 -43.32
N MET A 29 37.10 -10.32 -42.69
CA MET A 29 37.64 -10.26 -41.33
C MET A 29 39.01 -9.56 -41.26
N HIS A 30 39.86 -9.66 -42.28
CA HIS A 30 41.15 -8.96 -42.32
C HIS A 30 41.05 -7.49 -42.76
N GLN A 31 39.96 -7.06 -43.41
CA GLN A 31 39.71 -5.64 -43.69
C GLN A 31 39.04 -4.89 -42.52
N SER A 32 38.58 -5.58 -41.47
CA SER A 32 38.03 -4.95 -40.26
C SER A 32 39.07 -4.68 -39.17
N LEU A 33 40.32 -5.13 -39.33
CA LEU A 33 41.39 -4.98 -38.34
C LEU A 33 42.18 -3.65 -38.45
N PHE A 34 41.80 -2.77 -39.36
CA PHE A 34 42.31 -1.40 -39.43
C PHE A 34 41.20 -0.35 -39.47
N ALA A 35 40.05 -0.63 -38.84
CA ALA A 35 39.25 0.46 -38.30
C ALA A 35 40.04 1.01 -37.12
N GLN A 36 40.83 2.06 -37.37
CA GLN A 36 41.51 2.85 -36.36
C GLN A 36 40.44 3.21 -35.30
N SER A 37 40.40 2.49 -34.18
CA SER A 37 39.40 2.73 -33.14
C SER A 37 39.63 4.17 -32.68
N THR A 38 38.72 5.07 -33.03
CA THR A 38 38.85 6.46 -32.62
C THR A 38 38.99 6.45 -31.10
N PRO A 39 40.11 6.94 -30.55
CA PRO A 39 40.37 6.80 -29.12
C PRO A 39 39.25 7.50 -28.35
N ARG A 40 38.71 6.80 -27.33
CA ARG A 40 37.66 7.36 -26.46
C ARG A 40 38.16 8.69 -25.87
N PRO A 41 37.36 9.77 -25.90
CA PRO A 41 37.80 11.07 -25.43
C PRO A 41 37.93 11.11 -23.92
N ASN A 42 38.79 11.99 -23.41
CA ASN A 42 38.69 12.42 -22.02
C ASN A 42 37.51 13.40 -21.88
N ILE A 43 36.86 13.38 -20.72
CA ILE A 43 35.71 14.25 -20.45
C ILE A 43 36.01 15.06 -19.19
N ILE A 44 35.92 16.39 -19.29
CA ILE A 44 35.88 17.28 -18.13
C ILE A 44 34.50 17.91 -18.07
N PHE A 45 33.79 17.67 -16.97
CA PHE A 45 32.51 18.30 -16.70
C PHE A 45 32.68 19.35 -15.61
N ILE A 46 32.41 20.60 -15.94
CA ILE A 46 32.52 21.77 -15.07
C ILE A 46 31.11 22.24 -14.72
N LEU A 47 30.82 22.27 -13.43
CA LEU A 47 29.54 22.70 -12.89
C LEU A 47 29.76 23.86 -11.91
N THR A 48 29.10 24.99 -12.13
CA THR A 48 29.09 26.15 -11.21
C THR A 48 27.78 26.22 -10.44
N ASP A 49 27.81 26.77 -9.23
CA ASP A 49 26.63 26.90 -8.37
C ASP A 49 26.05 28.31 -8.50
N ASP A 50 24.73 28.44 -8.72
CA ASP A 50 24.05 29.74 -8.87
C ASP A 50 24.43 30.58 -10.10
N GLN A 51 25.13 30.03 -11.11
CA GLN A 51 25.46 30.79 -12.33
C GLN A 51 24.26 30.86 -13.31
N ARG A 52 23.65 32.03 -13.44
CA ARG A 52 22.63 32.32 -14.46
C ARG A 52 23.21 32.45 -15.89
N TRP A 53 22.39 32.17 -16.89
CA TRP A 53 22.77 32.07 -18.32
C TRP A 53 23.47 33.29 -18.92
N ASP A 54 23.11 34.50 -18.49
CA ASP A 54 23.69 35.77 -18.97
C ASP A 54 24.86 36.25 -18.09
N ALA A 55 25.29 35.47 -17.09
CA ALA A 55 26.48 35.77 -16.30
C ALA A 55 27.76 35.24 -16.99
N GLN A 56 27.93 35.60 -18.26
CA GLN A 56 29.12 35.36 -19.10
C GLN A 56 29.13 36.33 -20.29
N GLY A 57 30.31 36.72 -20.75
CA GLY A 57 30.50 37.71 -21.83
C GLY A 57 29.86 37.28 -23.15
N TYR A 58 30.04 36.02 -23.56
CA TYR A 58 29.51 35.48 -24.82
C TYR A 58 27.98 35.52 -24.92
N ALA A 59 27.28 35.53 -23.78
CA ALA A 59 25.82 35.67 -23.74
C ALA A 59 25.33 37.12 -23.96
N GLY A 60 26.22 38.06 -24.24
CA GLY A 60 25.92 39.48 -24.46
C GLY A 60 26.08 40.37 -23.22
N ASN A 61 26.68 39.87 -22.14
CA ASN A 61 26.93 40.65 -20.94
C ASN A 61 28.29 41.38 -21.04
N GLU A 62 28.24 42.65 -21.44
CA GLU A 62 29.43 43.48 -21.66
C GLU A 62 30.17 43.88 -20.37
N ILE A 63 29.60 43.60 -19.19
CA ILE A 63 30.15 44.01 -17.90
C ILE A 63 31.06 42.94 -17.31
N ILE A 64 30.64 41.67 -17.36
CA ILE A 64 31.39 40.58 -16.75
C ILE A 64 32.59 40.18 -17.62
N SER A 65 33.72 39.88 -16.98
CA SER A 65 34.94 39.39 -17.65
C SER A 65 35.05 37.88 -17.49
N THR A 66 34.80 37.14 -18.57
CA THR A 66 34.91 35.66 -18.66
C THR A 66 35.61 35.21 -19.95
N PRO A 67 36.83 35.72 -20.26
CA PRO A 67 37.47 35.50 -21.55
C PRO A 67 37.67 34.02 -21.91
N GLU A 68 37.85 33.13 -20.94
CA GLU A 68 38.07 31.71 -21.23
C GLU A 68 36.77 30.95 -21.49
N MET A 69 35.69 31.23 -20.75
CA MET A 69 34.35 30.73 -21.04
C MET A 69 33.86 31.25 -22.39
N ASP A 70 34.13 32.52 -22.71
CA ASP A 70 33.77 33.12 -24.00
C ASP A 70 34.51 32.43 -25.15
N LYS A 71 35.79 32.12 -24.93
CA LYS A 71 36.59 31.35 -25.87
C LYS A 71 36.04 29.94 -26.06
N LEU A 72 35.72 29.23 -24.98
CA LEU A 72 35.09 27.90 -25.04
C LEU A 72 33.77 27.93 -25.84
N ALA A 73 32.95 28.95 -25.66
CA ALA A 73 31.70 29.12 -26.42
C ALA A 73 31.98 29.38 -27.91
N SER A 74 32.86 30.33 -28.23
CA SER A 74 33.19 30.72 -29.61
C SER A 74 33.97 29.67 -30.41
N GLU A 75 34.69 28.77 -29.74
CA GLU A 75 35.42 27.66 -30.36
C GLU A 75 34.64 26.33 -30.31
N GLY A 76 33.56 26.27 -29.53
CA GLY A 76 32.73 25.08 -29.32
C GLY A 76 31.27 25.30 -29.71
N VAL A 77 30.37 24.59 -29.04
CA VAL A 77 28.93 24.69 -29.23
C VAL A 77 28.31 25.35 -28.00
N TYR A 78 27.65 26.49 -28.21
CA TYR A 78 26.94 27.25 -27.19
C TYR A 78 25.44 26.99 -27.27
N PHE A 79 24.81 26.68 -26.13
CA PHE A 79 23.38 26.42 -26.05
C PHE A 79 22.67 27.61 -25.39
N SER A 80 22.05 28.45 -26.21
CA SER A 80 21.38 29.67 -25.74
C SER A 80 20.10 29.39 -24.93
N GLN A 81 19.49 28.22 -25.11
CA GLN A 81 18.26 27.80 -24.45
C GLN A 81 18.50 26.56 -23.55
N ALA A 82 19.48 26.66 -22.65
CA ALA A 82 19.76 25.62 -21.66
C ALA A 82 19.03 25.87 -20.33
N PHE A 83 18.40 24.82 -19.81
CA PHE A 83 17.58 24.86 -18.60
C PHE A 83 17.98 23.76 -17.61
N VAL A 84 17.79 24.03 -16.34
CA VAL A 84 17.69 22.98 -15.32
C VAL A 84 16.24 22.52 -15.21
N THR A 85 16.02 21.22 -15.06
CA THR A 85 14.68 20.67 -14.82
C THR A 85 14.13 21.07 -13.44
N THR A 86 15.02 21.38 -12.50
CA THR A 86 14.70 21.87 -11.16
C THR A 86 15.69 22.94 -10.69
N PRO A 87 15.22 24.11 -10.18
CA PRO A 87 16.07 25.20 -9.71
C PRO A 87 16.53 25.03 -8.25
N ILE A 88 16.84 23.79 -7.84
CA ILE A 88 17.38 23.45 -6.51
C ILE A 88 18.73 22.78 -6.73
N CYS A 89 19.85 23.32 -6.23
CA CYS A 89 21.17 22.73 -6.50
C CYS A 89 21.28 21.25 -6.09
N ALA A 90 20.73 20.83 -4.94
CA ALA A 90 20.75 19.43 -4.53
C ALA A 90 19.93 18.51 -5.45
N ALA A 91 18.72 18.92 -5.84
CA ALA A 91 17.87 18.11 -6.74
C ALA A 91 18.40 18.14 -8.18
N SER A 92 18.88 19.28 -8.66
CA SER A 92 19.49 19.45 -9.98
C SER A 92 20.74 18.59 -10.12
N ARG A 93 21.61 18.58 -9.12
CA ARG A 93 22.79 17.70 -9.09
C ARG A 93 22.39 16.23 -9.07
N ALA A 94 21.38 15.85 -8.28
CA ALA A 94 20.84 14.49 -8.31
C ALA A 94 20.33 14.13 -9.72
N SER A 95 19.60 15.04 -10.37
CA SER A 95 19.12 14.87 -11.75
C SER A 95 20.27 14.71 -12.75
N ILE A 96 21.36 15.48 -12.61
CA ILE A 96 22.58 15.35 -13.43
C ILE A 96 23.25 14.00 -13.20
N PHE A 97 23.36 13.55 -11.94
CA PHE A 97 23.97 12.25 -11.66
C PHE A 97 23.14 11.09 -12.20
N SER A 98 21.81 11.14 -12.08
CA SER A 98 20.91 10.02 -12.41
C SER A 98 20.24 10.09 -13.78
N GLY A 99 20.36 11.20 -14.52
CA GLY A 99 19.72 11.39 -15.83
C GLY A 99 18.20 11.47 -15.82
N VAL A 100 17.57 11.78 -14.67
CA VAL A 100 16.10 11.79 -14.49
C VAL A 100 15.65 13.03 -13.72
N HIS A 101 14.37 13.41 -13.84
CA HIS A 101 13.74 14.56 -13.18
C HIS A 101 13.63 14.41 -11.64
N GLU A 102 13.48 15.54 -10.93
CA GLU A 102 13.31 15.59 -9.47
C GLU A 102 12.18 14.71 -8.99
N ARG A 103 11.04 14.73 -9.69
CA ARG A 103 9.87 13.93 -9.33
C ARG A 103 10.08 12.42 -9.45
N THR A 104 11.03 11.99 -10.28
CA THR A 104 11.37 10.58 -10.46
C THR A 104 12.25 10.09 -9.33
N HIS A 105 13.24 10.90 -8.93
CA HIS A 105 14.21 10.51 -7.91
C HIS A 105 13.85 10.91 -6.47
N ARG A 106 12.95 11.90 -6.29
CA ARG A 106 12.46 12.44 -5.01
C ARG A 106 13.57 12.73 -4.00
N TYR A 107 14.62 13.40 -4.45
CA TYR A 107 15.76 13.79 -3.62
C TYR A 107 15.76 15.31 -3.43
N ASN A 108 15.86 15.76 -2.19
CA ASN A 108 16.02 17.16 -1.80
C ASN A 108 16.85 17.27 -0.50
N PHE A 109 16.94 18.48 0.08
CA PHE A 109 17.76 18.72 1.26
C PHE A 109 17.32 17.96 2.52
N GLU A 110 16.05 17.57 2.62
CA GLU A 110 15.45 16.96 3.81
C GLU A 110 15.18 15.45 3.66
N THR A 111 15.51 14.86 2.50
CA THR A 111 15.31 13.42 2.25
C THR A 111 16.53 12.57 2.64
N GLY A 112 16.37 11.25 2.77
CA GLY A 112 17.51 10.32 2.89
C GLY A 112 18.43 10.32 1.66
N SER A 113 19.38 9.39 1.61
CA SER A 113 20.26 9.20 0.44
C SER A 113 19.45 8.95 -0.84
N LEU A 114 20.04 9.24 -2.00
CA LEU A 114 19.45 8.89 -3.31
C LEU A 114 19.09 7.40 -3.34
N LYS A 115 17.93 7.07 -3.92
CA LYS A 115 17.47 5.68 -4.00
C LYS A 115 18.51 4.82 -4.71
N GLU A 116 18.70 3.60 -4.22
CA GLU A 116 19.70 2.66 -4.72
C GLU A 116 19.54 2.39 -6.24
N ALA A 117 18.29 2.34 -6.73
CA ALA A 117 18.00 2.18 -8.16
C ALA A 117 18.65 3.28 -9.04
N PHE A 118 18.67 4.54 -8.56
CA PHE A 118 19.29 5.66 -9.28
C PHE A 118 20.79 5.76 -9.02
N TYR A 119 21.26 5.30 -7.85
CA TYR A 119 22.69 5.17 -7.56
C TYR A 119 23.40 4.26 -8.55
N HIS A 120 22.86 3.06 -8.79
CA HIS A 120 23.45 2.08 -9.70
C HIS A 120 23.41 2.51 -11.18
N GLN A 121 22.61 3.52 -11.50
CA GLN A 121 22.45 4.09 -12.84
C GLN A 121 23.13 5.45 -12.98
N SER A 122 23.89 5.89 -11.99
CA SER A 122 24.54 7.19 -12.05
C SER A 122 25.67 7.23 -13.08
N TYR A 123 25.81 8.35 -13.82
CA TYR A 123 26.85 8.47 -14.86
C TYR A 123 28.28 8.16 -14.37
N PRO A 124 28.74 8.59 -13.16
CA PRO A 124 30.13 8.34 -12.76
C PRO A 124 30.38 6.85 -12.55
N LEU A 125 29.43 6.13 -11.95
CA LEU A 125 29.53 4.69 -11.76
C LEU A 125 29.53 3.94 -13.09
N LEU A 126 28.68 4.35 -14.03
CA LEU A 126 28.60 3.74 -15.36
C LEU A 126 29.89 3.95 -16.16
N LEU A 127 30.44 5.18 -16.17
CA LEU A 127 31.72 5.47 -16.83
C LEU A 127 32.88 4.67 -16.22
N ARG A 128 32.95 4.61 -14.88
CA ARG A 128 33.97 3.83 -14.18
C ARG A 128 33.88 2.34 -14.52
N LYS A 129 32.68 1.77 -14.47
CA LYS A 129 32.45 0.37 -14.88
C LYS A 129 32.82 0.10 -16.34
N SER A 130 32.75 1.11 -17.20
CA SER A 130 33.17 1.05 -18.61
C SER A 130 34.67 1.33 -18.82
N GLY A 131 35.45 1.42 -17.75
CA GLY A 131 36.91 1.53 -17.80
C GLY A 131 37.43 2.97 -17.96
N TYR A 132 36.67 3.99 -17.56
CA TYR A 132 37.21 5.34 -17.38
C TYR A 132 37.89 5.49 -16.03
N PHE A 133 38.97 6.26 -15.97
CA PHE A 133 39.51 6.75 -14.70
C PHE A 133 38.69 7.96 -14.24
N THR A 134 38.06 7.86 -13.08
CA THR A 134 37.00 8.80 -12.66
C THR A 134 37.44 9.67 -11.47
N GLY A 135 37.27 10.98 -11.62
CA GLY A 135 37.65 11.99 -10.63
C GLY A 135 36.51 12.94 -10.26
N PHE A 136 36.39 13.31 -8.98
CA PHE A 136 35.45 14.35 -8.53
C PHE A 136 36.07 15.30 -7.51
N TYR A 137 35.96 16.62 -7.75
CA TYR A 137 36.41 17.63 -6.78
C TYR A 137 35.41 18.78 -6.66
N GLY A 138 35.15 19.18 -5.42
CA GLY A 138 34.27 20.31 -5.09
C GLY A 138 32.97 19.90 -4.42
N LYS A 139 31.91 20.68 -4.63
CA LYS A 139 30.62 20.49 -3.95
C LYS A 139 29.89 19.30 -4.55
N PHE A 140 29.76 18.21 -3.81
CA PHE A 140 29.00 17.06 -4.29
C PHE A 140 27.48 17.29 -4.23
N GLY A 141 26.98 17.80 -3.11
CA GLY A 141 25.59 18.29 -2.97
C GLY A 141 24.49 17.20 -2.97
N VAL A 142 24.87 15.91 -3.09
CA VAL A 142 23.95 14.76 -3.08
C VAL A 142 24.41 13.72 -2.06
N ARG A 143 23.50 13.19 -1.25
CA ARG A 143 23.79 12.09 -0.32
C ARG A 143 23.63 10.74 -1.01
N TYR A 144 24.66 9.91 -0.92
CA TYR A 144 24.66 8.51 -1.37
C TYR A 144 24.91 7.57 -0.19
N GLN A 145 24.65 6.27 -0.38
CA GLN A 145 25.01 5.26 0.63
C GLN A 145 26.52 5.09 0.75
N SER A 146 27.23 5.11 -0.39
CA SER A 146 28.69 5.12 -0.46
C SER A 146 29.16 5.84 -1.73
N ILE A 147 30.18 6.69 -1.61
CA ILE A 147 30.78 7.44 -2.72
C ILE A 147 31.94 6.65 -3.35
N ASP A 148 32.61 5.77 -2.60
CA ASP A 148 33.81 5.04 -3.06
C ASP A 148 33.61 4.28 -4.38
N PRO A 149 32.43 3.68 -4.68
CA PRO A 149 32.22 3.02 -5.96
C PRO A 149 32.07 3.99 -7.15
N LEU A 150 31.76 5.27 -6.91
CA LEU A 150 31.49 6.25 -7.97
C LEU A 150 32.77 6.79 -8.63
N PHE A 151 33.86 6.94 -7.87
CA PHE A 151 35.08 7.61 -8.32
C PHE A 151 36.33 6.83 -7.92
N ASP A 152 37.41 6.95 -8.70
CA ASP A 152 38.73 6.41 -8.35
C ASP A 152 39.49 7.34 -7.41
N VAL A 153 39.34 8.65 -7.59
CA VAL A 153 39.86 9.69 -6.70
C VAL A 153 38.80 10.77 -6.53
N TYR A 154 38.58 11.21 -5.30
CA TYR A 154 37.62 12.28 -5.05
C TYR A 154 37.91 13.04 -3.77
N GLU A 155 37.41 14.27 -3.71
CA GLU A 155 37.31 15.04 -2.47
C GLU A 155 36.05 15.91 -2.50
N ASP A 156 35.09 15.63 -1.61
CA ASP A 156 33.86 16.42 -1.44
C ASP A 156 34.09 17.56 -0.44
N TYR A 157 33.81 18.79 -0.86
CA TYR A 157 33.88 19.96 -0.01
C TYR A 157 32.97 21.08 -0.52
N ASP A 158 32.33 21.78 0.42
CA ASP A 158 31.50 22.97 0.16
C ASP A 158 31.89 24.10 1.14
N ARG A 159 31.14 25.21 1.13
CA ARG A 159 31.23 26.30 2.12
C ARG A 159 30.98 25.80 3.55
N GLY A 160 31.69 26.36 4.54
CA GLY A 160 31.62 25.97 5.95
C GLY A 160 30.82 26.90 6.87
N HIS A 161 30.74 26.57 8.17
CA HIS A 161 30.13 27.38 9.24
C HIS A 161 31.21 27.91 10.19
N PHE A 162 31.74 29.12 9.97
CA PHE A 162 32.72 29.74 10.87
C PHE A 162 32.27 31.12 11.35
N SER A 163 32.79 31.53 12.51
CA SER A 163 32.46 32.79 13.20
C SER A 163 33.29 34.01 12.76
N ASP A 164 34.20 33.86 11.77
CA ASP A 164 35.02 34.97 11.27
C ASP A 164 34.47 35.58 9.97
N ARG A 165 34.95 36.79 9.64
CA ARG A 165 34.55 37.58 8.47
C ARG A 165 34.81 36.90 7.11
N ARG A 166 35.40 35.70 7.03
CA ARG A 166 35.80 35.11 5.74
C ARG A 166 34.68 34.37 5.03
N GLY A 167 33.64 33.90 5.73
CA GLY A 167 32.37 33.36 5.22
C GLY A 167 32.39 32.21 4.18
N TYR A 168 33.46 32.04 3.42
CA TYR A 168 33.67 31.07 2.37
C TYR A 168 34.85 30.19 2.74
N TYR A 169 34.82 28.93 2.32
CA TYR A 169 35.86 27.99 2.71
C TYR A 169 37.18 28.32 2.00
N TYR A 170 38.26 28.39 2.78
CA TYR A 170 39.62 28.47 2.27
C TYR A 170 40.34 27.18 2.66
N LYS A 171 40.98 26.53 1.69
CA LYS A 171 41.79 25.33 1.89
C LYS A 171 43.26 25.67 1.74
N THR A 172 44.12 24.78 2.21
CA THR A 172 45.57 24.96 2.10
C THR A 172 46.12 24.25 0.87
N ILE A 173 46.78 24.99 0.00
CA ILE A 173 47.72 24.42 -0.98
C ILE A 173 49.11 24.61 -0.38
N ASN A 174 49.78 23.52 -0.02
CA ASN A 174 51.01 23.56 0.77
C ASN A 174 50.83 24.32 2.10
N LYS A 175 51.37 25.55 2.20
CA LYS A 175 51.24 26.43 3.38
C LYS A 175 50.35 27.66 3.13
N ASP A 176 49.81 27.81 1.92
CA ASP A 176 49.02 28.98 1.53
C ASP A 176 47.52 28.70 1.64
N THR A 177 46.77 29.62 2.24
CA THR A 177 45.32 29.51 2.46
C THR A 177 44.60 30.16 1.29
N VAL A 178 44.02 29.35 0.41
CA VAL A 178 43.44 29.78 -0.86
C VAL A 178 41.93 29.58 -0.89
N HIS A 179 41.24 30.42 -1.66
CA HIS A 179 39.81 30.32 -1.88
C HIS A 179 39.44 28.96 -2.51
N LEU A 180 38.27 28.42 -2.18
CA LEU A 180 37.82 27.12 -2.71
C LEU A 180 37.90 26.99 -4.23
N THR A 181 37.55 28.04 -4.98
CA THR A 181 37.68 28.04 -6.44
C THR A 181 39.11 27.75 -6.89
N ARG A 182 40.11 28.40 -6.27
CA ARG A 182 41.53 28.14 -6.55
C ARG A 182 41.92 26.72 -6.18
N TYR A 183 41.41 26.22 -5.06
CA TYR A 183 41.67 24.86 -4.60
C TYR A 183 41.12 23.82 -5.58
N THR A 184 39.86 23.93 -6.02
CA THR A 184 39.27 23.05 -7.03
C THR A 184 40.03 23.11 -8.35
N GLY A 185 40.45 24.30 -8.78
CA GLY A 185 41.31 24.45 -9.94
C GLY A 185 42.63 23.69 -9.78
N GLN A 186 43.27 23.77 -8.60
CA GLN A 186 44.49 23.01 -8.32
C GLN A 186 44.26 21.49 -8.32
N GLN A 187 43.19 21.00 -7.71
CA GLN A 187 42.85 19.56 -7.74
C GLN A 187 42.68 19.04 -9.18
N ALA A 188 42.09 19.86 -10.07
CA ALA A 188 41.99 19.53 -11.49
C ALA A 188 43.38 19.40 -12.15
N LEU A 189 44.30 20.33 -11.86
CA LEU A 189 45.66 20.30 -12.39
C LEU A 189 46.43 19.06 -11.91
N ASP A 190 46.27 18.71 -10.63
CA ASP A 190 46.92 17.56 -10.01
C ASP A 190 46.35 16.24 -10.54
N PHE A 191 45.03 16.16 -10.75
CA PHE A 191 44.38 15.03 -11.41
C PHE A 191 44.91 14.83 -12.83
N ILE A 192 44.96 15.88 -13.66
CA ILE A 192 45.49 15.80 -15.04
C ILE A 192 46.97 15.41 -15.04
N GLU A 193 47.73 15.80 -14.03
CA GLU A 193 49.13 15.39 -13.90
C GLU A 193 49.27 13.88 -13.67
N GLN A 194 48.40 13.31 -12.83
CA GLN A 194 48.44 11.94 -12.34
C GLN A 194 47.59 10.93 -13.14
N ALA A 195 46.71 11.41 -14.02
CA ALA A 195 45.81 10.56 -14.80
C ALA A 195 46.58 9.50 -15.63
N PRO A 196 46.12 8.24 -15.67
CA PRO A 196 46.78 7.19 -16.44
C PRO A 196 46.82 7.50 -17.94
N LYS A 197 47.96 7.27 -18.60
CA LYS A 197 48.15 7.61 -20.03
C LYS A 197 47.35 6.72 -21.00
N GLU A 198 47.16 5.46 -20.65
CA GLU A 198 46.54 4.43 -21.53
C GLU A 198 45.03 4.29 -21.29
N GLN A 199 44.44 5.13 -20.44
CA GLN A 199 43.03 5.04 -20.03
C GLN A 199 42.36 6.41 -20.20
N PRO A 200 41.16 6.50 -20.82
CA PRO A 200 40.44 7.76 -20.86
C PRO A 200 39.96 8.13 -19.45
N PHE A 201 39.89 9.41 -19.13
CA PHE A 201 39.39 9.88 -17.84
C PHE A 201 38.10 10.70 -17.94
N CYS A 202 37.34 10.69 -16.85
CA CYS A 202 36.22 11.59 -16.64
C CYS A 202 36.45 12.37 -15.34
N LEU A 203 36.65 13.68 -15.44
CA LEU A 203 36.86 14.58 -14.31
C LEU A 203 35.65 15.50 -14.13
N SER A 204 34.97 15.39 -13.00
CA SER A 204 33.86 16.26 -12.62
C SER A 204 34.32 17.32 -11.62
N LEU A 205 34.20 18.60 -11.98
CA LEU A 205 34.59 19.74 -11.17
C LEU A 205 33.35 20.53 -10.79
N SER A 206 33.03 20.57 -9.50
CA SER A 206 31.85 21.26 -8.99
C SER A 206 32.24 22.46 -8.14
N PHE A 207 32.29 23.63 -8.75
CA PHE A 207 32.61 24.86 -8.04
C PHE A 207 31.43 25.31 -7.18
N SER A 208 31.66 25.57 -5.89
CA SER A 208 30.68 26.25 -5.03
C SER A 208 30.44 27.70 -5.48
N ALA A 209 31.33 28.28 -6.28
CA ALA A 209 31.19 29.64 -6.77
C ALA A 209 30.24 29.68 -7.96
N PRO A 210 29.44 30.76 -8.11
CA PRO A 210 29.33 31.96 -7.27
C PRO A 210 28.32 31.95 -6.09
N HIS A 211 27.99 30.81 -5.47
CA HIS A 211 26.96 30.73 -4.42
C HIS A 211 27.17 31.73 -3.26
N ALA A 212 26.10 32.43 -2.86
CA ALA A 212 26.11 33.38 -1.75
C ALA A 212 26.21 32.70 -0.38
N HIS A 213 26.89 33.31 0.59
CA HIS A 213 26.92 32.85 1.97
C HIS A 213 25.84 33.57 2.79
N ASP A 214 24.63 33.01 2.78
CA ASP A 214 23.42 33.58 3.41
C ASP A 214 23.63 34.11 4.84
N SER A 215 24.43 33.42 5.67
CA SER A 215 24.68 33.81 7.07
C SER A 215 25.65 34.98 7.27
N ALA A 216 26.42 35.36 6.24
CA ALA A 216 27.39 36.45 6.35
C ALA A 216 26.83 37.79 5.81
N PRO A 217 27.03 38.91 6.52
CA PRO A 217 26.59 40.22 6.05
C PRO A 217 27.08 40.59 4.65
N GLU A 218 28.32 40.25 4.31
CA GLU A 218 28.94 40.58 3.02
C GLU A 218 28.47 39.70 1.85
N GLN A 219 27.85 38.54 2.16
CA GLN A 219 27.24 37.56 1.23
C GLN A 219 28.18 36.91 0.20
N TYR A 220 29.09 37.62 -0.45
CA TYR A 220 29.98 37.10 -1.50
C TYR A 220 31.45 37.32 -1.17
N PHE A 221 32.26 36.29 -1.43
CA PHE A 221 33.69 36.27 -1.15
C PHE A 221 34.42 35.75 -2.39
N TRP A 222 35.44 36.47 -2.86
CA TRP A 222 36.17 36.15 -4.10
C TRP A 222 37.66 35.93 -3.85
N GLN A 223 38.37 35.52 -4.90
CA GLN A 223 39.81 35.32 -4.85
C GLN A 223 40.55 36.66 -4.91
N LYS A 224 41.75 36.74 -4.32
CA LYS A 224 42.55 37.97 -4.30
C LYS A 224 42.85 38.48 -5.72
N GLU A 225 43.00 37.58 -6.68
CA GLU A 225 43.31 37.86 -8.07
C GLU A 225 42.20 38.65 -8.80
N THR A 226 40.95 38.52 -8.36
CA THR A 226 39.80 39.22 -8.96
C THR A 226 39.38 40.47 -8.18
N ASP A 227 40.13 40.84 -7.14
CA ASP A 227 39.74 41.88 -6.18
C ASP A 227 39.54 43.27 -6.83
N THR A 228 40.38 43.61 -7.80
CA THR A 228 40.34 44.92 -8.48
C THR A 228 39.27 45.02 -9.57
N LEU A 229 38.65 43.91 -9.99
CA LEU A 229 37.66 43.92 -11.07
C LEU A 229 36.43 44.73 -10.66
N TYR A 230 35.88 45.52 -11.58
CA TYR A 230 34.64 46.29 -11.41
C TYR A 230 34.62 47.33 -10.26
N GLN A 231 35.75 47.62 -9.60
CA GLN A 231 35.79 48.61 -8.50
C GLN A 231 35.48 50.04 -8.99
N LYS A 232 35.87 50.36 -10.23
CA LYS A 232 35.81 51.71 -10.81
C LYS A 232 34.60 51.94 -11.73
N MET A 233 33.57 51.09 -11.64
CA MET A 233 32.34 51.23 -12.40
C MET A 233 31.12 50.93 -11.53
N ASP A 234 29.97 51.45 -11.91
CA ASP A 234 28.69 51.15 -11.26
C ASP A 234 27.92 50.09 -12.05
N MET A 235 27.33 49.14 -11.32
CA MET A 235 26.46 48.12 -11.89
C MET A 235 25.11 48.76 -12.26
N PRO A 236 24.53 48.47 -13.43
CA PRO A 236 23.19 48.93 -13.77
C PRO A 236 22.17 48.38 -12.77
N PRO A 237 21.09 49.12 -12.46
CA PRO A 237 20.03 48.63 -11.58
C PRO A 237 19.41 47.34 -12.13
N PRO A 238 18.80 46.51 -11.28
CA PRO A 238 18.22 45.25 -11.72
C PRO A 238 17.03 45.53 -12.65
N PHE A 239 16.92 44.76 -13.73
CA PHE A 239 15.73 44.78 -14.57
C PHE A 239 14.50 44.43 -13.74
N LEU A 240 13.36 45.08 -13.98
CA LEU A 240 12.13 44.85 -13.23
C LEU A 240 12.30 45.02 -11.69
N GLY A 241 13.22 45.89 -11.25
CA GLY A 241 13.48 46.15 -9.82
C GLY A 241 12.39 46.98 -9.11
N ASP A 242 11.51 47.63 -9.86
CA ASP A 242 10.44 48.45 -9.31
C ASP A 242 9.40 47.64 -8.53
N VAL A 243 8.81 48.26 -7.50
CA VAL A 243 7.84 47.61 -6.59
C VAL A 243 6.60 47.10 -7.31
N GLN A 244 6.18 47.74 -8.42
CA GLN A 244 5.02 47.31 -9.21
C GLN A 244 5.15 45.84 -9.67
N TYR A 245 6.34 45.41 -10.09
CA TYR A 245 6.56 44.03 -10.54
C TYR A 245 6.57 43.03 -9.38
N PHE A 246 6.98 43.47 -8.19
CA PHE A 246 6.87 42.67 -6.98
C PHE A 246 5.40 42.51 -6.57
N ASP A 247 4.61 43.58 -6.62
CA ASP A 247 3.20 43.58 -6.20
C ASP A 247 2.29 42.72 -7.09
N GLU A 248 2.67 42.52 -8.36
CA GLU A 248 2.00 41.62 -9.29
C GLU A 248 2.26 40.12 -9.03
N LEU A 249 3.28 39.78 -8.24
CA LEU A 249 3.60 38.38 -7.91
C LEU A 249 2.52 37.73 -7.03
N PRO A 250 2.27 36.41 -7.21
CA PRO A 250 1.38 35.68 -6.32
C PRO A 250 1.79 35.81 -4.85
N LYS A 251 0.80 35.83 -3.97
CA LYS A 251 1.01 36.00 -2.52
C LYS A 251 2.05 35.03 -1.95
N PRO A 252 2.05 33.72 -2.27
CA PRO A 252 3.06 32.79 -1.74
C PRO A 252 4.50 33.14 -2.13
N VAL A 253 4.71 33.80 -3.27
CA VAL A 253 6.03 34.25 -3.73
C VAL A 253 6.45 35.53 -3.02
N ARG A 254 5.53 36.49 -2.86
CA ARG A 254 5.80 37.75 -2.15
C ARG A 254 6.16 37.52 -0.69
N GLU A 255 5.52 36.55 -0.05
CA GLU A 255 5.80 36.12 1.33
C GLU A 255 6.94 35.08 1.42
N GLY A 256 7.59 34.78 0.30
CA GLY A 256 8.57 33.71 0.18
C GLY A 256 10.00 34.08 0.57
N TYR A 257 10.84 33.08 0.74
CA TYR A 257 12.24 33.22 1.20
C TYR A 257 13.13 33.99 0.21
N ASN A 258 12.77 34.04 -1.08
CA ASN A 258 13.45 34.86 -2.07
C ASN A 258 13.34 36.37 -1.79
N ARG A 259 12.19 36.82 -1.30
CA ARG A 259 11.96 38.20 -0.87
C ARG A 259 12.81 38.53 0.36
N LEU A 260 12.87 37.60 1.32
CA LEU A 260 13.73 37.76 2.49
C LEU A 260 15.21 37.89 2.08
N ARG A 261 15.70 37.02 1.20
CA ARG A 261 17.07 37.09 0.68
C ARG A 261 17.37 38.39 -0.07
N TRP A 262 16.38 38.99 -0.73
CA TRP A 262 16.54 40.30 -1.36
C TRP A 262 16.88 41.39 -0.33
N THR A 263 16.28 41.36 0.86
CA THR A 263 16.63 42.30 1.94
C THR A 263 18.06 42.15 2.44
N TRP A 264 18.68 40.99 2.22
CA TRP A 264 20.07 40.76 2.60
C TRP A 264 21.05 41.29 1.55
N ARG A 265 20.64 41.37 0.27
CA ARG A 265 21.57 41.57 -0.86
C ARG A 265 21.31 42.82 -1.68
N TYR A 266 20.08 43.28 -1.81
CA TYR A 266 19.68 44.17 -2.90
C TYR A 266 18.70 45.28 -2.49
N ASP A 267 18.28 45.37 -1.22
CA ASP A 267 17.30 46.37 -0.75
C ASP A 267 17.82 47.81 -0.64
N THR A 268 19.12 48.01 -0.82
CA THR A 268 19.78 49.32 -0.88
C THR A 268 20.76 49.36 -2.06
N PRO A 269 20.98 50.54 -2.68
CA PRO A 269 21.95 50.67 -3.77
C PRO A 269 23.35 50.15 -3.41
N GLU A 270 23.80 50.37 -2.18
CA GLU A 270 25.13 49.95 -1.71
C GLU A 270 25.24 48.42 -1.64
N LYS A 271 24.25 47.75 -1.04
CA LYS A 271 24.23 46.28 -1.01
C LYS A 271 24.14 45.70 -2.41
N TYR A 272 23.35 46.32 -3.30
CA TYR A 272 23.23 45.89 -4.68
C TYR A 272 24.56 45.95 -5.43
N GLN A 273 25.24 47.11 -5.36
CA GLN A 273 26.56 47.28 -5.97
C GLN A 273 27.57 46.26 -5.44
N GLN A 274 27.62 46.07 -4.12
CA GLN A 274 28.55 45.13 -3.49
C GLN A 274 28.27 43.68 -3.92
N SER A 275 27.01 43.26 -3.87
CA SER A 275 26.60 41.88 -4.15
C SER A 275 26.81 41.49 -5.60
N VAL A 276 26.42 42.35 -6.56
CA VAL A 276 26.58 42.07 -8.00
C VAL A 276 28.07 42.05 -8.39
N LYS A 277 28.87 42.99 -7.88
CA LYS A 277 30.34 42.99 -8.08
C LYS A 277 30.98 41.73 -7.52
N GLY A 278 30.59 41.31 -6.30
CA GLY A 278 31.09 40.10 -5.68
C GLY A 278 30.75 38.83 -6.47
N TYR A 279 29.50 38.69 -6.89
CA TYR A 279 29.01 37.59 -7.72
C TYR A 279 29.82 37.47 -9.04
N TYR A 280 30.02 38.57 -9.78
CA TYR A 280 30.82 38.57 -11.01
C TYR A 280 32.31 38.25 -10.75
N ARG A 281 32.90 38.75 -9.66
CA ARG A 281 34.30 38.42 -9.31
C ARG A 281 34.52 36.95 -9.00
N MET A 282 33.52 36.27 -8.45
CA MET A 282 33.58 34.83 -8.19
C MET A 282 33.55 34.03 -9.49
N ILE A 283 32.69 34.41 -10.45
CA ILE A 283 32.61 33.78 -11.78
C ILE A 283 33.91 34.00 -12.56
N SER A 284 34.44 35.23 -12.60
CA SER A 284 35.76 35.51 -13.20
C SER A 284 36.86 34.68 -12.55
N GLY A 285 36.74 34.37 -11.26
CA GLY A 285 37.65 33.46 -10.56
C GLY A 285 37.56 32.01 -11.04
N VAL A 286 36.37 31.53 -11.44
CA VAL A 286 36.20 30.21 -12.07
C VAL A 286 36.83 30.21 -13.47
N ASP A 287 36.56 31.25 -14.26
CA ASP A 287 37.13 31.45 -15.60
C ASP A 287 38.67 31.36 -15.61
N MET A 288 39.32 32.01 -14.64
CA MET A 288 40.78 31.93 -14.45
C MET A 288 41.29 30.50 -14.21
N GLU A 289 40.54 29.67 -13.50
CA GLU A 289 40.93 28.26 -13.26
C GLU A 289 40.69 27.39 -14.51
N ILE A 290 39.65 27.67 -15.30
CA ILE A 290 39.42 27.02 -16.61
C ILE A 290 40.62 27.28 -17.52
N ALA A 291 41.14 28.51 -17.55
CA ALA A 291 42.30 28.86 -18.36
C ALA A 291 43.54 28.05 -17.95
N LYS A 292 43.75 27.85 -16.64
CA LYS A 292 44.85 27.02 -16.12
C LYS A 292 44.67 25.55 -16.53
N ILE A 293 43.45 25.01 -16.47
CA ILE A 293 43.13 23.64 -16.87
C ILE A 293 43.41 23.42 -18.36
N ARG A 294 42.94 24.31 -19.24
CA ARG A 294 43.19 24.21 -20.69
C ARG A 294 44.67 24.30 -21.04
N ASN A 295 45.41 25.20 -20.38
CA ASN A 295 46.86 25.29 -20.53
C ASN A 295 47.56 24.01 -20.07
N LYS A 296 47.08 23.37 -19.00
CA LYS A 296 47.62 22.10 -18.49
C LYS A 296 47.38 20.95 -19.47
N LEU A 297 46.17 20.82 -20.02
CA LEU A 297 45.85 19.83 -21.05
C LEU A 297 46.78 19.96 -22.25
N LYS A 298 46.98 21.20 -22.74
CA LYS A 298 47.91 21.51 -23.83
C LYS A 298 49.35 21.13 -23.52
N SER A 299 49.83 21.44 -22.31
CA SER A 299 51.18 21.09 -21.88
C SER A 299 51.42 19.57 -21.79
N LYS A 300 50.34 18.78 -21.61
CA LYS A 300 50.38 17.32 -21.52
C LYS A 300 50.04 16.64 -22.85
N GLY A 301 49.70 17.40 -23.90
CA GLY A 301 49.27 16.87 -25.20
C GLY A 301 47.94 16.12 -25.15
N LEU A 302 47.06 16.49 -24.20
CA LEU A 302 45.75 15.87 -24.00
C LEU A 302 44.61 16.71 -24.60
N ASP A 303 44.89 17.95 -25.01
CA ASP A 303 43.90 18.92 -25.46
C ASP A 303 43.17 18.52 -26.75
N ASP A 304 43.83 17.84 -27.68
CA ASP A 304 43.20 17.41 -28.95
C ASP A 304 42.11 16.33 -28.79
N ASN A 305 42.04 15.66 -27.64
CA ASN A 305 41.06 14.60 -27.36
C ASN A 305 40.42 14.73 -25.96
N THR A 306 40.34 15.96 -25.43
CA THR A 306 39.64 16.24 -24.17
C THR A 306 38.47 17.18 -24.42
N ILE A 307 37.27 16.69 -24.10
CA ILE A 307 36.01 17.44 -24.24
C ILE A 307 35.72 18.15 -22.94
N ILE A 308 35.32 19.41 -23.02
CA ILE A 308 34.93 20.21 -21.86
C ILE A 308 33.45 20.53 -21.98
N ILE A 309 32.68 20.12 -20.98
CA ILE A 309 31.26 20.48 -20.83
C ILE A 309 31.17 21.43 -19.64
N LEU A 310 30.62 22.64 -19.84
CA LEU A 310 30.40 23.63 -18.79
C LEU A 310 28.90 23.88 -18.61
N MET A 311 28.42 23.86 -17.37
CA MET A 311 27.04 24.19 -17.03
C MET A 311 26.91 24.88 -15.67
N GLY A 312 25.81 25.59 -15.42
CA GLY A 312 25.36 25.97 -14.07
C GLY A 312 24.38 24.95 -13.47
N ASP A 313 24.36 24.76 -12.15
CA ASP A 313 23.42 23.82 -11.49
C ASP A 313 22.01 24.40 -11.25
N ASN A 314 21.86 25.72 -11.36
CA ASN A 314 20.60 26.45 -11.41
C ASN A 314 20.85 27.92 -11.80
N GLY A 315 19.81 28.62 -12.27
CA GLY A 315 19.84 30.07 -12.47
C GLY A 315 19.76 30.85 -11.15
N TYR A 316 19.70 32.18 -11.25
CA TYR A 316 19.69 33.08 -10.10
C TYR A 316 18.96 34.42 -10.37
N PHE A 317 18.16 34.87 -9.40
CA PHE A 317 17.62 36.23 -9.31
C PHE A 317 18.64 37.18 -8.67
N MET A 318 18.99 38.25 -9.38
CA MET A 318 19.94 39.28 -8.96
C MET A 318 19.25 40.60 -8.62
N GLY A 319 18.05 40.56 -8.06
CA GLY A 319 17.27 41.75 -7.69
C GLY A 319 16.04 41.99 -8.54
N GLU A 320 15.86 41.25 -9.64
CA GLU A 320 14.64 41.34 -10.45
C GLU A 320 13.40 41.03 -9.61
N ARG A 321 12.33 41.82 -9.80
CA ARG A 321 11.08 41.75 -9.02
C ARG A 321 11.29 41.85 -7.51
N GLN A 322 12.40 42.46 -7.12
CA GLN A 322 12.87 42.51 -5.74
C GLN A 322 12.98 41.13 -5.07
N LEU A 323 13.48 40.15 -5.82
CA LEU A 323 13.80 38.79 -5.39
C LEU A 323 15.30 38.53 -5.45
N ALA A 324 15.78 37.58 -4.64
CA ALA A 324 17.14 37.07 -4.71
C ALA A 324 17.17 35.55 -4.57
N GLY A 325 18.08 34.87 -5.28
CA GLY A 325 18.26 33.42 -5.16
C GLY A 325 17.59 32.60 -6.26
N LYS A 326 17.09 31.41 -5.90
CA LYS A 326 16.59 30.38 -6.82
C LYS A 326 15.23 29.82 -6.38
N TRP A 327 14.84 28.62 -6.81
CA TRP A 327 13.62 27.87 -6.43
C TRP A 327 12.32 28.18 -7.19
N LEU A 328 12.21 29.32 -7.86
CA LEU A 328 10.99 29.69 -8.60
C LEU A 328 11.09 29.29 -10.07
N LEU A 329 9.96 29.06 -10.75
CA LEU A 329 9.96 28.60 -12.15
C LEU A 329 10.04 29.73 -13.19
N TYR A 330 10.62 30.87 -12.82
CA TYR A 330 10.99 31.93 -13.77
C TYR A 330 12.30 31.58 -14.46
N ASP A 331 12.48 32.09 -15.68
CA ASP A 331 13.71 31.84 -16.45
C ASP A 331 14.96 32.31 -15.70
N ASN A 332 14.84 33.39 -14.90
CA ASN A 332 15.84 33.84 -13.93
C ASN A 332 16.45 32.70 -13.11
N SER A 333 15.66 31.72 -12.70
CA SER A 333 16.11 30.62 -11.86
C SER A 333 16.32 29.30 -12.60
N LEU A 334 15.79 29.17 -13.83
CA LEU A 334 15.83 27.93 -14.61
C LEU A 334 16.94 27.91 -15.66
N ARG A 335 17.25 29.05 -16.29
CA ARG A 335 18.25 29.12 -17.35
C ARG A 335 19.65 29.19 -16.79
N VAL A 336 20.57 28.49 -17.45
CA VAL A 336 21.99 28.36 -17.05
C VAL A 336 22.89 28.48 -18.27
N PRO A 337 24.17 28.84 -18.12
CA PRO A 337 25.12 28.70 -19.22
C PRO A 337 25.27 27.21 -19.55
N MET A 338 25.47 26.89 -20.83
CA MET A 338 25.78 25.54 -21.27
C MET A 338 26.66 25.59 -22.52
N ILE A 339 27.84 24.98 -22.42
CA ILE A 339 28.84 24.94 -23.49
C ILE A 339 29.36 23.52 -23.62
N VAL A 340 29.45 23.01 -24.85
CA VAL A 340 30.18 21.78 -25.17
C VAL A 340 31.32 22.11 -26.11
N TYR A 341 32.54 22.06 -25.60
CA TYR A 341 33.75 22.20 -26.38
C TYR A 341 34.33 20.83 -26.71
N ASP A 342 34.14 20.40 -27.96
CA ASP A 342 34.77 19.21 -28.52
C ASP A 342 35.85 19.63 -29.53
N PRO A 343 37.14 19.51 -29.21
CA PRO A 343 38.24 19.94 -30.10
C PRO A 343 38.29 19.16 -31.43
N ARG A 344 37.54 18.04 -31.52
CA ARG A 344 37.43 17.22 -32.73
C ARG A 344 36.38 17.76 -33.70
N VAL A 345 35.50 18.65 -33.23
CA VAL A 345 34.51 19.36 -34.04
C VAL A 345 35.07 20.75 -34.36
N LYS A 346 35.40 21.01 -35.62
CA LYS A 346 36.10 22.24 -36.05
C LYS A 346 35.19 23.43 -36.36
N GLN A 347 33.88 23.28 -36.16
CA GLN A 347 32.89 24.30 -36.50
C GLN A 347 32.16 24.75 -35.23
N HIS A 348 32.20 26.06 -34.98
CA HIS A 348 31.42 26.69 -33.91
C HIS A 348 29.93 26.70 -34.25
N LEU A 349 29.10 26.54 -33.21
CA LEU A 349 27.66 26.68 -33.30
C LEU A 349 26.99 27.35 -32.12
N ASP A 350 25.99 28.16 -32.46
CA ASP A 350 24.95 28.59 -31.53
C ASP A 350 23.68 27.77 -31.75
N ILE A 351 23.26 27.05 -30.71
CA ILE A 351 22.07 26.21 -30.71
C ILE A 351 20.99 26.87 -29.84
N ASP A 352 19.78 27.00 -30.38
CA ASP A 352 18.61 27.56 -29.71
C ASP A 352 17.53 26.52 -29.35
N GLU A 353 17.83 25.23 -29.54
CA GLU A 353 17.01 24.11 -29.07
C GLU A 353 16.99 24.06 -27.52
N MET A 354 15.83 23.74 -26.93
CA MET A 354 15.72 23.57 -25.48
C MET A 354 16.51 22.35 -25.00
N THR A 355 17.59 22.61 -24.27
CA THR A 355 18.45 21.58 -23.66
C THR A 355 18.33 21.58 -22.15
N LEU A 356 18.53 20.41 -21.54
CA LEU A 356 18.29 20.18 -20.12
C LEU A 356 19.56 19.71 -19.40
N ASN A 357 19.68 20.00 -18.11
CA ASN A 357 20.76 19.45 -17.27
C ASN A 357 20.82 17.91 -17.28
N ILE A 358 19.68 17.23 -17.44
CA ILE A 358 19.61 15.77 -17.58
C ILE A 358 20.14 15.25 -18.93
N ASP A 359 20.30 16.12 -19.94
CA ASP A 359 20.90 15.76 -21.24
C ASP A 359 22.43 15.60 -21.15
N VAL A 360 23.06 16.25 -20.15
CA VAL A 360 24.51 16.19 -19.91
C VAL A 360 25.01 14.76 -19.66
N PRO A 361 24.48 13.99 -18.68
CA PRO A 361 24.92 12.62 -18.45
C PRO A 361 24.70 11.72 -19.68
N ALA A 362 23.59 11.91 -20.41
CA ALA A 362 23.30 11.20 -21.67
C ALA A 362 24.39 11.48 -22.74
N THR A 363 24.79 12.74 -22.86
CA THR A 363 25.87 13.18 -23.75
C THR A 363 27.22 12.57 -23.35
N MET A 364 27.53 12.53 -22.06
CA MET A 364 28.78 11.95 -21.55
C MET A 364 28.89 10.44 -21.82
N LEU A 365 27.80 9.69 -21.65
CA LEU A 365 27.80 8.25 -21.99
C LEU A 365 27.89 8.01 -23.50
N ASP A 366 27.23 8.83 -24.32
CA ASP A 366 27.31 8.76 -25.78
C ASP A 366 28.75 9.01 -26.27
N LEU A 367 29.41 10.06 -25.75
CA LEU A 367 30.83 10.33 -25.98
C LEU A 367 31.75 9.17 -25.59
N ALA A 368 31.38 8.44 -24.53
CA ALA A 368 32.13 7.30 -24.05
C ALA A 368 31.83 5.98 -24.79
N GLY A 369 30.82 5.95 -25.67
CA GLY A 369 30.32 4.74 -26.31
C GLY A 369 29.64 3.77 -25.34
N VAL A 370 29.07 4.28 -24.24
CA VAL A 370 28.42 3.49 -23.19
C VAL A 370 26.91 3.53 -23.38
N PRO A 371 26.21 2.37 -23.38
CA PRO A 371 24.75 2.36 -23.46
C PRO A 371 24.09 3.10 -22.30
N GLN A 372 23.09 3.93 -22.62
CA GLN A 372 22.31 4.66 -21.63
C GLN A 372 21.27 3.75 -20.96
N PRO A 373 21.02 3.88 -19.63
CA PRO A 373 19.91 3.22 -18.98
C PRO A 373 18.56 3.57 -19.61
N LEU A 374 17.67 2.58 -19.79
CA LEU A 374 16.32 2.79 -20.35
C LEU A 374 15.44 3.72 -19.50
N SER A 375 15.78 3.90 -18.23
CA SER A 375 15.11 4.79 -17.28
C SER A 375 15.48 6.26 -17.44
N TRP A 376 16.58 6.59 -18.14
CA TRP A 376 17.02 7.97 -18.33
C TRP A 376 16.02 8.75 -19.18
N GLN A 377 15.81 10.00 -18.79
CA GLN A 377 14.84 10.90 -19.40
C GLN A 377 15.52 12.01 -20.22
N GLY A 378 16.83 12.19 -20.05
CA GLY A 378 17.67 13.06 -20.87
C GLY A 378 17.98 12.45 -22.25
N LYS A 379 18.32 13.31 -23.21
CA LYS A 379 18.74 12.95 -24.57
C LYS A 379 20.19 13.38 -24.78
N SER A 380 20.98 12.60 -25.51
CA SER A 380 22.33 13.04 -25.88
C SER A 380 22.27 14.29 -26.77
N LEU A 381 23.14 15.26 -26.49
CA LEU A 381 23.32 16.47 -27.28
C LEU A 381 24.25 16.26 -28.48
N MET A 382 24.94 15.11 -28.57
CA MET A 382 25.90 14.86 -29.64
C MET A 382 25.35 15.03 -31.06
N PRO A 383 24.10 14.64 -31.37
CA PRO A 383 23.51 14.91 -32.68
C PRO A 383 23.43 16.39 -33.04
N LEU A 384 23.32 17.29 -32.04
CA LEU A 384 23.36 18.73 -32.25
C LEU A 384 24.81 19.21 -32.36
N VAL A 385 25.69 18.73 -31.46
CA VAL A 385 27.10 19.13 -31.39
C VAL A 385 27.85 18.77 -32.67
N ASN A 386 27.58 17.62 -33.26
CA ASN A 386 28.22 17.16 -34.50
C ASN A 386 27.46 17.54 -35.77
N HIS A 387 26.43 18.38 -35.67
CA HIS A 387 25.57 18.78 -36.79
C HIS A 387 24.79 17.66 -37.50
N ALA A 388 24.66 16.47 -36.93
CA ALA A 388 23.85 15.41 -37.53
C ALA A 388 22.34 15.73 -37.51
N LYS A 389 21.91 16.56 -36.56
CA LYS A 389 20.53 17.07 -36.43
C LYS A 389 20.54 18.54 -36.01
N THR A 390 19.43 19.22 -36.27
CA THR A 390 19.19 20.60 -35.81
C THR A 390 18.25 20.67 -34.60
N THR A 391 17.58 19.58 -34.24
CA THR A 391 16.62 19.50 -33.13
C THR A 391 16.68 18.13 -32.45
N LEU A 392 16.23 18.06 -31.19
CA LEU A 392 16.04 16.80 -30.44
C LEU A 392 14.60 16.29 -30.52
N ASP A 393 13.78 16.88 -31.40
CA ASP A 393 12.34 16.60 -31.52
C ASP A 393 11.62 16.82 -30.17
N ARG A 394 11.96 17.93 -29.48
CA ARG A 394 11.46 18.28 -28.15
C ARG A 394 10.65 19.58 -28.22
N ASP A 395 9.33 19.45 -28.21
CA ASP A 395 8.39 20.57 -28.26
C ASP A 395 8.16 21.23 -26.89
N THR A 396 8.15 20.40 -25.84
CA THR A 396 7.78 20.80 -24.48
C THR A 396 8.72 20.16 -23.45
N ILE A 397 9.16 20.94 -22.46
CA ILE A 397 9.91 20.46 -21.30
C ILE A 397 9.10 20.58 -20.01
N LEU A 398 9.34 19.66 -19.07
CA LEU A 398 8.82 19.73 -17.70
C LEU A 398 9.82 20.51 -16.82
N ILE A 399 9.32 21.46 -16.04
CA ILE A 399 10.08 22.27 -15.08
C ILE A 399 9.41 22.18 -13.72
N GLU A 400 10.18 22.01 -12.64
CA GLU A 400 9.60 21.73 -11.33
C GLU A 400 10.49 22.12 -10.15
N HIS A 401 9.86 22.35 -9.00
CA HIS A 401 10.47 22.50 -7.70
C HIS A 401 9.53 21.82 -6.70
N LEU A 402 9.90 20.63 -6.22
CA LEU A 402 8.98 19.79 -5.43
C LEU A 402 9.33 19.72 -3.94
N TRP A 403 10.39 20.40 -3.53
CA TRP A 403 10.74 20.51 -2.12
C TRP A 403 9.68 21.32 -1.35
N ASP A 404 8.98 20.65 -0.44
CA ASP A 404 7.96 21.25 0.42
C ASP A 404 8.61 21.85 1.67
N PHE A 405 9.05 23.10 1.57
CA PHE A 405 9.70 23.83 2.65
C PHE A 405 8.93 25.11 3.00
N LYS A 406 8.92 25.46 4.28
CA LYS A 406 8.21 26.64 4.77
C LYS A 406 8.69 27.90 4.04
N HIS A 407 7.77 28.69 3.48
CA HIS A 407 8.04 29.91 2.70
C HIS A 407 8.79 29.72 1.38
N ILE A 408 8.85 28.51 0.82
CA ILE A 408 9.28 28.29 -0.57
C ILE A 408 8.16 27.49 -1.25
N PRO A 409 7.31 28.13 -2.07
CA PRO A 409 6.14 27.45 -2.59
C PRO A 409 6.55 26.43 -3.66
N PRO A 410 6.29 25.12 -3.48
CA PRO A 410 6.59 24.13 -4.50
C PRO A 410 5.71 24.35 -5.73
N SER A 411 6.28 24.15 -6.91
CA SER A 411 5.63 24.45 -8.19
C SER A 411 6.02 23.47 -9.28
N GLU A 412 5.13 23.28 -10.23
CA GLU A 412 5.36 22.43 -11.41
C GLU A 412 4.78 23.10 -12.65
N GLY A 413 5.42 22.90 -13.79
CA GLY A 413 5.04 23.56 -15.02
C GLY A 413 5.62 22.93 -16.28
N VAL A 414 5.22 23.47 -17.41
CA VAL A 414 5.76 23.14 -18.72
C VAL A 414 6.19 24.39 -19.46
N ARG A 415 7.23 24.24 -20.27
CA ARG A 415 7.76 25.29 -21.13
C ARG A 415 7.90 24.76 -22.55
N THR A 416 7.41 25.54 -23.50
CA THR A 416 7.68 25.39 -24.94
C THR A 416 8.51 26.58 -25.40
N ARG A 417 8.90 26.60 -26.69
CA ARG A 417 9.56 27.79 -27.26
C ARG A 417 8.73 29.07 -27.10
N GLN A 418 7.40 28.97 -27.21
CA GLN A 418 6.51 30.13 -27.19
C GLN A 418 5.80 30.33 -25.86
N TRP A 419 5.51 29.28 -25.10
CA TRP A 419 4.63 29.37 -23.94
C TRP A 419 5.28 28.78 -22.70
N LYS A 420 5.03 29.42 -21.55
CA LYS A 420 5.32 28.84 -20.25
C LYS A 420 4.07 28.82 -19.39
N TYR A 421 3.81 27.67 -18.78
CA TYR A 421 2.73 27.49 -17.82
C TYR A 421 3.27 26.84 -16.56
N PHE A 422 2.87 27.32 -15.38
CA PHE A 422 3.13 26.60 -14.13
C PHE A 422 2.07 26.90 -13.06
N ARG A 423 2.02 26.03 -12.05
CA ARG A 423 1.12 26.12 -10.89
C ARG A 423 1.85 25.75 -9.61
N TYR A 424 1.27 26.14 -8.47
CA TYR A 424 1.77 25.72 -7.16
C TYR A 424 1.20 24.36 -6.75
N VAL A 425 2.04 23.49 -6.20
CA VAL A 425 1.72 22.06 -5.98
C VAL A 425 0.76 21.87 -4.80
N ASN A 426 1.01 22.56 -3.70
CA ASN A 426 0.24 22.40 -2.46
C ASN A 426 -1.11 23.14 -2.49
N ASP A 427 -1.20 24.25 -3.22
CA ASP A 427 -2.38 25.08 -3.40
C ASP A 427 -2.47 25.49 -4.88
N LYS A 428 -3.38 24.86 -5.63
CA LYS A 428 -3.47 25.06 -7.08
C LYS A 428 -4.43 26.19 -7.48
N ARG A 429 -4.77 27.11 -6.56
CA ARG A 429 -5.64 28.26 -6.89
C ARG A 429 -4.93 29.28 -7.76
N ASP A 430 -3.65 29.49 -7.52
CA ASP A 430 -2.81 30.37 -8.31
C ASP A 430 -2.05 29.56 -9.38
N GLU A 431 -2.05 30.09 -10.60
CA GLU A 431 -1.31 29.56 -11.75
C GLU A 431 -0.87 30.71 -12.66
N GLU A 432 0.15 30.46 -13.46
CA GLU A 432 0.81 31.47 -14.27
C GLU A 432 0.99 31.00 -15.70
N LEU A 433 0.71 31.89 -16.67
CA LEU A 433 0.84 31.64 -18.10
C LEU A 433 1.53 32.84 -18.77
N TYR A 434 2.57 32.57 -19.55
CA TYR A 434 3.35 33.58 -20.26
C TYR A 434 3.55 33.19 -21.73
N ASN A 435 3.43 34.17 -22.63
CA ASN A 435 3.87 34.04 -24.02
C ASN A 435 5.30 34.59 -24.10
N LEU A 436 6.28 33.72 -24.24
CA LEU A 436 7.70 34.03 -24.21
C LEU A 436 8.23 34.68 -25.49
N LEU A 437 7.47 34.64 -26.60
CA LEU A 437 7.85 35.38 -27.81
C LEU A 437 7.50 36.86 -27.67
N ASP A 438 6.34 37.17 -27.10
CA ASP A 438 5.84 38.54 -26.93
C ASP A 438 6.29 39.16 -25.60
N ASP A 439 6.50 38.33 -24.56
CA ASP A 439 6.88 38.69 -23.20
C ASP A 439 8.00 37.76 -22.69
N PRO A 440 9.22 37.87 -23.24
CA PRO A 440 10.36 37.04 -22.86
C PRO A 440 10.82 37.27 -21.40
N MET A 441 10.41 38.38 -20.80
CA MET A 441 10.75 38.74 -19.43
C MET A 441 9.69 38.29 -18.43
N GLU A 442 8.58 37.70 -18.86
CA GLU A 442 7.56 37.08 -18.00
C GLU A 442 6.86 38.11 -17.09
N ILE A 443 6.54 39.28 -17.65
CA ILE A 443 5.94 40.42 -16.95
C ILE A 443 4.44 40.18 -16.74
N LYS A 444 3.70 39.84 -17.80
CA LYS A 444 2.22 39.79 -17.77
C LYS A 444 1.72 38.36 -17.68
N ASN A 445 1.20 37.98 -16.52
CA ASN A 445 0.51 36.70 -16.34
C ASN A 445 -0.84 36.68 -17.09
N LEU A 446 -0.95 35.81 -18.09
CA LEU A 446 -2.12 35.64 -18.97
C LEU A 446 -3.13 34.61 -18.45
N ALA A 447 -2.90 33.94 -17.32
CA ALA A 447 -3.74 32.83 -16.85
C ALA A 447 -5.20 33.24 -16.59
N LYS A 448 -5.46 34.51 -16.24
CA LYS A 448 -6.82 35.05 -16.04
C LYS A 448 -7.43 35.67 -17.29
N ASN A 449 -6.70 35.69 -18.41
CA ASN A 449 -7.20 36.25 -19.67
C ASN A 449 -7.99 35.18 -20.43
N GLU A 450 -9.30 35.41 -20.63
CA GLU A 450 -10.22 34.49 -21.30
C GLU A 450 -9.80 34.16 -22.74
N GLU A 451 -9.10 35.07 -23.43
CA GLU A 451 -8.59 34.87 -24.79
C GLU A 451 -7.63 33.66 -24.87
N PHE A 452 -6.87 33.41 -23.81
CA PHE A 452 -5.86 32.34 -23.74
C PHE A 452 -6.32 31.11 -22.95
N ALA A 453 -7.61 30.99 -22.62
CA ALA A 453 -8.14 29.89 -21.81
C ALA A 453 -7.90 28.50 -22.43
N SER A 454 -7.93 28.39 -23.77
CA SER A 454 -7.65 27.15 -24.50
C SER A 454 -6.17 26.74 -24.36
N VAL A 455 -5.25 27.71 -24.49
CA VAL A 455 -3.80 27.52 -24.30
C VAL A 455 -3.50 27.09 -22.87
N LEU A 456 -4.06 27.80 -21.89
CA LEU A 456 -3.95 27.47 -20.47
C LEU A 456 -4.37 26.03 -20.20
N THR A 457 -5.55 25.64 -20.70
CA THR A 457 -6.09 24.28 -20.50
C THR A 457 -5.22 23.21 -21.14
N ALA A 458 -4.72 23.46 -22.36
CA ALA A 458 -3.82 22.53 -23.07
C ALA A 458 -2.50 22.33 -22.32
N LEU A 459 -1.86 23.42 -21.86
CA LEU A 459 -0.59 23.33 -21.13
C LEU A 459 -0.78 22.76 -19.71
N ARG A 460 -1.90 23.05 -19.04
CA ARG A 460 -2.26 22.42 -17.76
C ARG A 460 -2.40 20.90 -17.90
N LYS A 461 -3.04 20.45 -19.00
CA LYS A 461 -3.15 19.03 -19.34
C LYS A 461 -1.78 18.43 -19.62
N LYS A 462 -0.97 19.05 -20.48
CA LYS A 462 0.39 18.59 -20.81
C LYS A 462 1.31 18.51 -19.59
N CYS A 463 1.23 19.49 -18.68
CA CYS A 463 1.92 19.47 -17.41
C CYS A 463 1.52 18.26 -16.56
N THR A 464 0.22 17.95 -16.50
CA THR A 464 -0.27 16.77 -15.77
C THR A 464 0.16 15.45 -16.44
N GLU A 465 0.16 15.38 -17.77
CA GLU A 465 0.64 14.22 -18.53
C GLU A 465 2.13 13.93 -18.26
N LEU A 466 3.01 14.94 -18.42
CA LEU A 466 4.44 14.79 -18.15
C LEU A 466 4.73 14.50 -16.67
N SER A 467 3.96 15.12 -15.78
CA SER A 467 4.03 14.89 -14.34
C SER A 467 3.76 13.44 -13.95
N MET A 468 2.80 12.79 -14.63
CA MET A 468 2.49 11.37 -14.46
C MET A 468 3.53 10.48 -15.15
N GLN A 469 3.97 10.84 -16.34
CA GLN A 469 4.97 10.09 -17.12
C GLN A 469 6.28 9.94 -16.35
N TYR A 470 6.74 10.98 -15.65
CA TYR A 470 8.00 10.97 -14.91
C TYR A 470 7.81 10.73 -13.40
N ALA A 471 6.62 10.34 -12.93
CA ALA A 471 6.38 10.09 -11.51
C ALA A 471 7.32 9.00 -10.93
N ASP A 472 7.67 9.14 -9.65
CA ASP A 472 8.50 8.18 -8.92
C ASP A 472 7.89 6.77 -8.93
N PRO A 473 8.55 5.77 -9.55
CA PRO A 473 8.02 4.42 -9.61
C PRO A 473 8.17 3.66 -8.27
N PHE A 474 8.85 4.23 -7.27
CA PHE A 474 9.22 3.56 -6.02
C PHE A 474 8.63 4.17 -4.75
N SER A 475 7.81 5.24 -4.83
CA SER A 475 7.17 5.81 -3.62
C SER A 475 5.72 5.38 -3.44
N GLY A 476 5.05 4.97 -4.52
CA GLY A 476 3.63 4.59 -4.49
C GLY A 476 2.70 5.74 -4.05
N LYS A 477 1.38 5.47 -4.00
CA LYS A 477 0.37 6.40 -3.48
C LYS A 477 -0.44 5.70 -2.39
N PRO A 478 -0.74 6.34 -1.25
CA PRO A 478 -1.70 5.79 -0.30
C PRO A 478 -2.99 5.38 -0.99
N PHE A 479 -3.55 4.22 -0.61
CA PHE A 479 -4.73 3.65 -1.25
C PHE A 479 -5.64 2.97 -0.22
N GLY A 480 -6.73 2.34 -0.68
CA GLY A 480 -7.62 1.57 0.19
C GLY A 480 -8.31 2.40 1.28
N LEU A 481 -8.61 3.66 0.97
CA LEU A 481 -9.19 4.65 1.89
C LEU A 481 -10.47 4.14 2.57
N MET A 482 -10.61 4.45 3.86
CA MET A 482 -11.81 4.19 4.66
C MET A 482 -12.22 5.42 5.45
N VAL A 483 -13.53 5.62 5.61
CA VAL A 483 -14.13 6.57 6.56
C VAL A 483 -15.03 5.78 7.50
N ASP A 484 -14.74 5.79 8.80
CA ASP A 484 -15.41 4.95 9.81
C ASP A 484 -15.54 3.48 9.39
N PHE A 485 -14.43 2.93 8.91
CA PHE A 485 -14.31 1.58 8.35
C PHE A 485 -15.10 1.29 7.07
N ILE A 486 -15.84 2.27 6.53
CA ILE A 486 -16.54 2.11 5.26
C ILE A 486 -15.58 2.37 4.09
N ARG A 487 -15.29 1.33 3.31
CA ARG A 487 -14.44 1.41 2.11
C ARG A 487 -15.13 2.03 0.90
N ASN A 488 -16.41 1.70 0.70
CA ASN A 488 -17.23 2.28 -0.36
C ASN A 488 -18.39 3.07 0.24
N PRO A 489 -18.16 4.34 0.62
CA PRO A 489 -19.18 5.19 1.23
C PRO A 489 -20.27 5.65 0.24
N THR A 490 -20.23 5.23 -1.02
CA THR A 490 -21.25 5.60 -2.01
C THR A 490 -22.59 4.99 -1.64
N GLY A 491 -23.61 5.82 -1.42
CA GLY A 491 -24.95 5.36 -1.00
C GLY A 491 -25.08 5.10 0.50
N THR A 492 -24.00 5.26 1.26
CA THR A 492 -23.96 5.07 2.71
C THR A 492 -23.88 6.41 3.43
N SER A 493 -24.51 6.48 4.60
CA SER A 493 -24.41 7.64 5.50
C SER A 493 -23.49 7.31 6.67
N ILE A 494 -22.42 8.10 6.83
CA ILE A 494 -21.46 7.97 7.92
C ILE A 494 -22.09 8.46 9.23
N ASN A 495 -22.18 7.58 10.23
CA ASN A 495 -22.85 7.82 11.51
C ASN A 495 -21.97 8.62 12.50
N SER A 496 -21.21 9.58 12.00
CA SER A 496 -20.33 10.43 12.80
C SER A 496 -20.15 11.80 12.15
N LEU A 497 -20.14 12.84 12.97
CA LEU A 497 -19.75 14.20 12.56
C LEU A 497 -18.25 14.48 12.81
N GLN A 498 -17.56 13.52 13.41
CA GLN A 498 -16.10 13.49 13.61
C GLN A 498 -15.60 12.09 13.20
N PRO A 499 -15.67 11.75 11.91
CA PRO A 499 -15.35 10.40 11.46
C PRO A 499 -13.86 10.10 11.60
N ASN A 500 -13.52 8.82 11.56
CA ASN A 500 -12.16 8.30 11.51
C ASN A 500 -11.73 8.03 10.07
N TYR A 501 -10.46 8.32 9.78
CA TYR A 501 -9.83 8.07 8.49
C TYR A 501 -8.76 6.97 8.61
N SER A 502 -8.79 6.01 7.69
CA SER A 502 -7.77 4.95 7.57
C SER A 502 -7.33 4.79 6.11
N TRP A 503 -6.07 4.40 5.89
CA TRP A 503 -5.51 4.18 4.56
C TRP A 503 -4.39 3.12 4.58
N ILE A 504 -4.15 2.52 3.41
CA ILE A 504 -3.08 1.55 3.19
C ILE A 504 -1.84 2.27 2.67
N ILE A 505 -0.69 1.92 3.26
CA ILE A 505 0.63 2.40 2.84
C ILE A 505 1.18 1.45 1.75
N PRO A 506 1.66 1.98 0.61
CA PRO A 506 2.33 1.18 -0.40
C PRO A 506 3.53 0.42 0.18
N GLY A 507 3.68 -0.86 -0.17
CA GLY A 507 4.82 -1.66 0.27
C GLY A 507 6.17 -1.03 -0.05
N VAL A 508 6.29 -0.36 -1.22
CA VAL A 508 7.50 0.34 -1.66
C VAL A 508 7.91 1.52 -0.77
N ALA A 509 6.98 2.12 -0.02
CA ALA A 509 7.30 3.19 0.93
C ALA A 509 7.92 2.66 2.23
N ASN A 510 7.81 1.34 2.48
CA ASN A 510 8.15 0.64 3.72
C ASN A 510 7.41 1.19 4.94
N PHE A 511 7.77 2.38 5.44
CA PHE A 511 7.17 3.00 6.61
C PHE A 511 6.76 4.45 6.31
N GLN A 512 5.63 4.85 6.91
CA GLN A 512 5.20 6.24 6.95
C GLN A 512 5.85 6.94 8.15
N ASN A 513 6.39 8.14 7.93
CA ASN A 513 6.90 9.00 9.00
C ASN A 513 5.98 10.23 9.24
N ALA A 514 5.30 10.67 8.20
CA ALA A 514 4.31 11.74 8.30
C ALA A 514 3.19 11.58 7.28
N TYR A 515 2.07 12.27 7.51
CA TYR A 515 0.94 12.30 6.59
C TYR A 515 0.33 13.70 6.48
N GLN A 516 -0.46 13.91 5.44
CA GLN A 516 -1.36 15.06 5.30
C GLN A 516 -2.71 14.62 4.74
N ILE A 517 -3.77 14.95 5.47
CA ILE A 517 -5.16 14.78 5.07
C ILE A 517 -5.71 16.12 4.59
N LEU A 518 -6.42 16.09 3.46
CA LEU A 518 -7.27 17.18 3.00
C LEU A 518 -8.72 16.70 2.98
N VAL A 519 -9.61 17.46 3.62
CA VAL A 519 -11.07 17.31 3.56
C VAL A 519 -11.66 18.61 3.03
N SER A 520 -12.53 18.51 2.04
CA SER A 520 -13.13 19.64 1.36
C SER A 520 -14.64 19.54 1.25
N SER A 521 -15.30 20.70 1.20
CA SER A 521 -16.75 20.79 1.01
C SER A 521 -17.19 20.63 -0.45
N SER A 522 -16.25 20.73 -1.39
CA SER A 522 -16.55 20.65 -2.84
C SER A 522 -15.47 19.90 -3.62
N ARG A 523 -15.87 19.38 -4.78
CA ARG A 523 -14.96 18.72 -5.73
C ARG A 523 -13.91 19.69 -6.28
N ASP A 524 -14.32 20.91 -6.60
CA ASP A 524 -13.42 21.95 -7.14
C ASP A 524 -12.30 22.30 -6.14
N SER A 525 -12.66 22.48 -4.86
CA SER A 525 -11.69 22.76 -3.78
C SER A 525 -10.66 21.64 -3.65
N ILE A 526 -11.10 20.38 -3.56
CA ILE A 526 -10.17 19.27 -3.35
C ILE A 526 -9.30 19.00 -4.58
N ASP A 527 -9.79 19.18 -5.81
CA ASP A 527 -8.99 19.05 -7.04
C ASP A 527 -7.89 20.12 -7.10
N LYS A 528 -8.13 21.28 -6.49
CA LYS A 528 -7.14 22.35 -6.30
C LYS A 528 -6.24 22.17 -5.07
N ASN A 529 -6.31 21.01 -4.40
CA ASN A 529 -5.59 20.70 -3.16
C ASN A 529 -5.98 21.60 -1.96
N ILE A 530 -7.23 22.08 -1.93
CA ILE A 530 -7.73 22.95 -0.85
C ILE A 530 -8.59 22.15 0.12
N GLY A 531 -8.06 21.86 1.31
CA GLY A 531 -8.83 21.31 2.43
C GLY A 531 -9.57 22.40 3.20
N ASP A 532 -10.61 22.99 2.61
CA ASP A 532 -11.40 24.09 3.21
C ASP A 532 -12.17 23.69 4.47
N VAL A 533 -12.41 22.38 4.65
CA VAL A 533 -13.05 21.82 5.85
C VAL A 533 -12.00 21.36 6.85
N TRP A 534 -10.94 20.69 6.36
CA TRP A 534 -9.79 20.33 7.17
C TRP A 534 -8.54 20.15 6.29
N ASN A 535 -7.44 20.76 6.71
CA ASN A 535 -6.11 20.47 6.21
C ASN A 535 -5.24 20.17 7.43
N SER A 536 -4.78 18.94 7.58
CA SER A 536 -3.99 18.55 8.75
C SER A 536 -2.59 19.17 8.77
N GLY A 537 -2.14 19.75 7.65
CA GLY A 537 -0.72 20.01 7.42
C GLY A 537 0.09 18.71 7.43
N GLN A 538 1.41 18.82 7.55
CA GLN A 538 2.28 17.66 7.74
C GLN A 538 2.24 17.22 9.21
N VAL A 539 1.55 16.13 9.50
CA VAL A 539 1.52 15.51 10.83
C VAL A 539 2.60 14.44 10.92
N ARG A 540 3.60 14.64 11.78
CA ARG A 540 4.67 13.67 12.04
C ARG A 540 4.15 12.51 12.89
N SER A 541 3.66 11.47 12.23
CA SER A 541 3.15 10.26 12.85
C SER A 541 3.16 9.09 11.87
N ASN A 542 3.40 7.89 12.40
CA ASN A 542 3.27 6.63 11.68
C ASN A 542 1.84 6.05 11.80
N THR A 543 0.87 6.75 12.38
CA THR A 543 -0.53 6.32 12.40
C THR A 543 -1.15 6.46 11.00
N ASN A 544 -1.76 5.37 10.51
CA ASN A 544 -2.50 5.33 9.24
C ASN A 544 -3.90 4.68 9.37
N ILE A 545 -4.31 4.41 10.61
CA ILE A 545 -5.62 3.85 10.94
C ILE A 545 -6.23 4.68 12.07
N ASN A 546 -7.57 4.84 12.06
CA ASN A 546 -8.32 5.53 13.11
C ASN A 546 -7.89 6.99 13.34
N VAL A 547 -7.51 7.72 12.29
CA VAL A 547 -7.17 9.14 12.42
C VAL A 547 -8.45 9.94 12.51
N VAL A 548 -8.78 10.42 13.71
CA VAL A 548 -9.99 11.22 13.99
C VAL A 548 -9.93 12.55 13.22
N HIS A 549 -11.07 12.94 12.63
CA HIS A 549 -11.24 14.26 12.03
C HIS A 549 -10.96 15.37 13.05
N ALA A 550 -9.90 16.16 12.82
CA ALA A 550 -9.50 17.26 13.71
C ALA A 550 -9.88 18.66 13.18
N GLY A 551 -10.65 18.74 12.08
CA GLY A 551 -11.21 19.99 11.60
C GLY A 551 -12.47 20.40 12.36
N SER A 552 -13.18 21.40 11.83
CA SER A 552 -14.51 21.75 12.35
C SER A 552 -15.45 20.54 12.25
N PRO A 553 -16.32 20.28 13.26
CA PRO A 553 -17.32 19.21 13.17
C PRO A 553 -18.10 19.28 11.87
N LEU A 554 -18.30 18.13 11.25
CA LEU A 554 -19.01 18.04 9.98
C LEU A 554 -20.50 18.33 10.20
N GLN A 555 -21.17 18.77 9.14
CA GLN A 555 -22.62 18.98 9.15
C GLN A 555 -23.30 17.67 8.77
N ALA A 556 -24.42 17.33 9.41
CA ALA A 556 -25.22 16.17 9.04
C ALA A 556 -25.78 16.31 7.62
N GLN A 557 -25.97 15.18 6.93
CA GLN A 557 -26.55 15.10 5.58
C GLN A 557 -25.78 15.90 4.51
N LYS A 558 -24.46 16.02 4.67
CA LYS A 558 -23.61 16.76 3.74
C LYS A 558 -22.52 15.87 3.17
N SER A 559 -22.25 16.03 1.87
CA SER A 559 -21.15 15.33 1.22
C SER A 559 -19.84 16.10 1.37
N TYR A 560 -18.76 15.35 1.57
CA TYR A 560 -17.39 15.82 1.65
C TYR A 560 -16.49 14.99 0.75
N PHE A 561 -15.34 15.55 0.42
CA PHE A 561 -14.33 14.90 -0.40
C PHE A 561 -13.01 14.89 0.36
N TRP A 562 -12.29 13.77 0.36
CA TRP A 562 -11.01 13.71 1.02
C TRP A 562 -9.98 12.89 0.24
N LYS A 563 -8.71 13.21 0.51
CA LYS A 563 -7.53 12.50 0.02
C LYS A 563 -6.35 12.72 0.96
N ILE A 564 -5.33 11.90 0.80
CA ILE A 564 -4.20 11.77 1.73
C ILE A 564 -2.90 11.64 0.93
N ARG A 565 -1.80 12.21 1.43
CA ARG A 565 -0.43 11.91 0.98
C ARG A 565 0.49 11.68 2.18
N ILE A 566 1.61 11.01 1.96
CA ILE A 566 2.52 10.60 3.03
C ILE A 566 3.95 11.06 2.76
N TRP A 567 4.75 11.07 3.82
CA TRP A 567 6.21 11.09 3.76
C TRP A 567 6.72 9.74 4.25
N ASP A 568 7.60 9.11 3.47
CA ASP A 568 8.22 7.85 3.85
C ASP A 568 9.27 8.03 4.97
N GLN A 569 9.89 6.93 5.42
CA GLN A 569 10.97 6.95 6.41
C GLN A 569 12.20 7.78 6.01
N SER A 570 12.41 7.99 4.71
CA SER A 570 13.45 8.85 4.15
C SER A 570 12.93 10.27 3.87
N ASN A 571 11.78 10.64 4.45
CA ASN A 571 11.10 11.92 4.29
C ASN A 571 10.76 12.27 2.83
N ARG A 572 10.57 11.26 1.97
CA ARG A 572 10.18 11.47 0.57
C ARG A 572 8.67 11.55 0.48
N LEU A 573 8.19 12.61 -0.16
CA LEU A 573 6.78 12.89 -0.35
C LEU A 573 6.15 12.01 -1.43
N SER A 574 5.00 11.39 -1.13
CA SER A 574 4.18 10.69 -2.10
C SER A 574 3.26 11.64 -2.86
N GLU A 575 2.72 11.16 -3.98
CA GLU A 575 1.52 11.77 -4.57
C GLU A 575 0.31 11.59 -3.64
N TYR A 576 -0.73 12.40 -3.84
CA TYR A 576 -2.02 12.19 -3.19
C TYR A 576 -2.67 10.89 -3.66
N SER A 577 -3.40 10.25 -2.75
CA SER A 577 -4.31 9.13 -3.01
C SER A 577 -5.35 9.51 -4.07
N THR A 578 -6.04 8.49 -4.59
CA THR A 578 -7.31 8.72 -5.27
C THR A 578 -8.29 9.38 -4.31
N LEU A 579 -9.14 10.24 -4.85
CA LEU A 579 -10.16 10.95 -4.06
C LEU A 579 -11.25 9.99 -3.62
N GLN A 580 -11.71 10.09 -2.37
CA GLN A 580 -12.93 9.45 -1.90
C GLN A 580 -13.96 10.51 -1.49
N LYS A 581 -15.23 10.31 -1.88
CA LYS A 581 -16.38 11.12 -1.47
C LYS A 581 -17.14 10.36 -0.40
N PHE A 582 -17.59 11.01 0.67
CA PHE A 582 -18.48 10.42 1.66
C PHE A 582 -19.60 11.40 2.04
N THR A 583 -20.69 10.90 2.62
CA THR A 583 -21.81 11.71 3.11
C THR A 583 -22.06 11.38 4.57
N THR A 584 -22.17 12.40 5.42
CA THR A 584 -22.53 12.26 6.83
C THR A 584 -24.02 11.98 7.00
N GLY A 585 -24.37 11.10 7.94
CA GLY A 585 -25.73 10.84 8.39
C GLY A 585 -26.13 11.72 9.57
N GLN A 586 -27.29 11.39 10.16
CA GLN A 586 -27.67 11.89 11.48
C GLN A 586 -27.16 10.89 12.54
N PRO A 587 -26.32 11.32 13.49
CA PRO A 587 -25.89 10.46 14.59
C PRO A 587 -27.08 9.91 15.36
N ASP A 588 -27.18 8.58 15.46
CA ASP A 588 -28.25 7.87 16.18
C ASP A 588 -27.85 7.40 17.59
N GLY A 589 -26.62 7.76 18.02
CA GLY A 589 -26.03 7.33 19.28
C GLY A 589 -25.16 6.08 19.17
N ASN A 590 -25.23 5.32 18.07
CA ASN A 590 -24.32 4.20 17.77
C ASN A 590 -22.96 4.68 17.26
N VAL A 591 -21.94 3.83 17.38
CA VAL A 591 -20.60 4.11 16.86
C VAL A 591 -20.46 3.58 15.44
N ALA A 592 -21.09 2.43 15.15
CA ALA A 592 -21.03 1.83 13.83
C ALA A 592 -21.86 2.63 12.81
N SER A 593 -21.33 2.76 11.60
CA SER A 593 -22.09 3.21 10.43
C SER A 593 -22.77 2.00 9.77
N ASN A 594 -23.88 2.24 9.07
CA ASN A 594 -24.44 1.24 8.17
C ASN A 594 -23.47 0.98 7.01
N ASN A 595 -23.46 -0.22 6.47
CA ASN A 595 -22.70 -0.52 5.25
C ASN A 595 -23.62 -0.51 4.02
N ASN A 596 -23.02 -0.46 2.82
CA ASN A 596 -23.75 -0.61 1.57
C ASN A 596 -24.08 -2.08 1.29
N PHE A 597 -25.12 -2.32 0.50
CA PHE A 597 -25.46 -3.64 -0.03
C PHE A 597 -25.07 -3.75 -1.51
N GLN A 598 -24.83 -4.99 -1.95
CA GLN A 598 -24.52 -5.35 -3.32
C GLN A 598 -25.53 -6.38 -3.84
N ILE A 599 -25.69 -6.39 -5.16
CA ILE A 599 -26.49 -7.37 -5.88
C ILE A 599 -25.60 -7.98 -6.96
N ASP A 600 -25.19 -9.22 -6.74
CA ASP A 600 -24.50 -10.02 -7.74
C ASP A 600 -25.53 -10.60 -8.71
N ARG A 601 -25.27 -10.43 -10.01
CA ARG A 601 -26.11 -10.94 -11.09
C ARG A 601 -25.49 -12.21 -11.64
N LEU A 602 -25.92 -13.35 -11.14
CA LEU A 602 -25.32 -14.65 -11.41
C LEU A 602 -26.03 -15.32 -12.59
N GLU A 603 -25.26 -15.62 -13.64
CA GLU A 603 -25.71 -16.43 -14.76
C GLU A 603 -25.67 -17.92 -14.40
N PRO A 604 -26.54 -18.77 -14.97
CA PRO A 604 -26.48 -20.20 -14.74
C PRO A 604 -25.14 -20.80 -15.17
N VAL A 605 -24.58 -21.72 -14.38
CA VAL A 605 -23.43 -22.54 -14.79
C VAL A 605 -23.88 -23.73 -15.65
N SER A 606 -25.14 -24.16 -15.51
CA SER A 606 -25.76 -25.18 -16.35
C SER A 606 -27.21 -24.83 -16.67
N PHE A 607 -27.60 -25.06 -17.93
CA PHE A 607 -28.94 -24.81 -18.45
C PHE A 607 -29.36 -25.97 -19.35
N THR A 608 -30.37 -26.74 -18.93
CA THR A 608 -30.79 -27.98 -19.60
C THR A 608 -32.26 -27.92 -20.02
N ASN A 609 -32.55 -28.28 -21.27
CA ASN A 609 -33.92 -28.44 -21.74
C ASN A 609 -34.47 -29.80 -21.28
N LEU A 610 -35.43 -29.80 -20.36
CA LEU A 610 -36.10 -31.02 -19.89
C LEU A 610 -37.12 -31.52 -20.93
N SER A 611 -37.81 -30.59 -21.59
CA SER A 611 -38.77 -30.88 -22.67
C SER A 611 -38.93 -29.65 -23.57
N ARG A 612 -39.85 -29.68 -24.54
CA ARG A 612 -40.11 -28.55 -25.46
C ARG A 612 -40.41 -27.23 -24.72
N ASN A 613 -41.04 -27.30 -23.55
CA ASN A 613 -41.55 -26.13 -22.81
C ASN A 613 -41.00 -26.04 -21.36
N ASN A 614 -40.06 -26.92 -20.99
CA ASN A 614 -39.56 -27.04 -19.61
C ASN A 614 -38.04 -26.98 -19.56
N TYR A 615 -37.51 -26.29 -18.56
CA TYR A 615 -36.08 -25.99 -18.41
C TYR A 615 -35.63 -26.28 -16.98
N PHE A 616 -34.41 -26.79 -16.83
CA PHE A 616 -33.69 -26.93 -15.57
C PHE A 616 -32.47 -26.01 -15.59
N ILE A 617 -32.23 -25.33 -14.48
CA ILE A 617 -31.19 -24.32 -14.32
C ILE A 617 -30.42 -24.61 -13.02
N ASP A 618 -29.09 -24.67 -13.10
CA ASP A 618 -28.18 -24.71 -11.94
C ASP A 618 -27.31 -23.45 -11.96
N PHE A 619 -27.38 -22.65 -10.89
CA PHE A 619 -26.55 -21.45 -10.70
C PHE A 619 -25.17 -21.77 -10.12
N GLY A 620 -24.91 -23.04 -9.78
CA GLY A 620 -23.65 -23.54 -9.27
C GLY A 620 -23.51 -23.38 -7.76
N ARG A 621 -24.14 -22.36 -7.17
CA ARG A 621 -24.18 -22.11 -5.72
C ARG A 621 -25.54 -21.59 -5.28
N ASP A 622 -25.84 -21.81 -4.01
CA ASP A 622 -26.98 -21.29 -3.29
C ASP A 622 -26.71 -19.82 -2.96
N ALA A 623 -27.69 -18.95 -3.17
CA ALA A 623 -27.57 -17.55 -2.80
C ALA A 623 -28.87 -17.01 -2.22
N PHE A 624 -28.78 -16.14 -1.22
CA PHE A 624 -29.93 -15.37 -0.73
C PHE A 624 -30.40 -14.41 -1.82
N ALA A 625 -31.39 -14.85 -2.59
CA ALA A 625 -31.62 -14.29 -3.90
C ALA A 625 -33.10 -14.16 -4.25
N SER A 626 -33.32 -13.44 -5.35
CA SER A 626 -34.53 -13.54 -6.17
C SER A 626 -34.15 -13.96 -7.59
N LEU A 627 -35.12 -14.37 -8.40
CA LEU A 627 -34.88 -14.72 -9.80
C LEU A 627 -35.38 -13.60 -10.72
N GLU A 628 -34.53 -13.17 -11.66
CA GLU A 628 -34.92 -12.37 -12.82
C GLU A 628 -35.05 -13.27 -14.05
N LEU A 629 -36.16 -13.11 -14.78
CA LEU A 629 -36.45 -13.81 -16.02
C LEU A 629 -36.78 -12.79 -17.12
N LYS A 630 -36.00 -12.83 -18.21
CA LYS A 630 -36.29 -12.14 -19.46
C LYS A 630 -37.12 -13.06 -20.34
N TYR A 631 -38.40 -12.75 -20.53
CA TYR A 631 -39.30 -13.62 -21.26
C TYR A 631 -40.30 -12.81 -22.09
N SER A 632 -40.43 -13.15 -23.37
CA SER A 632 -41.39 -12.53 -24.28
C SER A 632 -42.40 -13.57 -24.74
N CYS A 633 -43.68 -13.33 -24.45
CA CYS A 633 -44.79 -14.19 -24.87
C CYS A 633 -45.68 -13.51 -25.92
N ARG A 634 -46.34 -14.30 -26.77
CA ARG A 634 -47.31 -13.78 -27.76
C ARG A 634 -48.71 -13.58 -27.19
N GLN A 635 -49.05 -14.30 -26.12
CA GLN A 635 -50.32 -14.24 -25.42
C GLN A 635 -50.08 -14.36 -23.91
N LYS A 636 -51.06 -13.98 -23.10
CA LYS A 636 -50.98 -14.17 -21.64
C LYS A 636 -50.89 -15.65 -21.32
N GLU A 637 -49.92 -16.02 -20.49
CA GLU A 637 -49.71 -17.40 -20.03
C GLU A 637 -49.15 -17.42 -18.60
N ILE A 638 -49.09 -18.61 -18.00
CA ILE A 638 -48.60 -18.80 -16.63
C ILE A 638 -47.42 -19.76 -16.68
N LEU A 639 -46.25 -19.29 -16.24
CA LEU A 639 -45.07 -20.14 -16.04
C LEU A 639 -45.09 -20.67 -14.60
N THR A 640 -44.81 -21.96 -14.43
CA THR A 640 -44.62 -22.55 -13.09
C THR A 640 -43.12 -22.65 -12.82
N ILE A 641 -42.66 -21.99 -11.77
CA ILE A 641 -41.25 -21.87 -11.44
C ILE A 641 -41.00 -22.56 -10.10
N HIS A 642 -40.17 -23.60 -10.12
CA HIS A 642 -39.72 -24.29 -8.91
C HIS A 642 -38.34 -23.77 -8.55
N LEU A 643 -38.14 -23.34 -7.32
CA LEU A 643 -36.85 -22.89 -6.79
C LEU A 643 -36.50 -23.71 -5.56
N GLY A 644 -35.23 -24.10 -5.40
CA GLY A 644 -34.79 -24.80 -4.20
C GLY A 644 -33.28 -24.94 -4.07
N GLU A 645 -32.85 -25.34 -2.86
CA GLU A 645 -31.44 -25.58 -2.51
C GLU A 645 -30.99 -27.01 -2.84
N LYS A 646 -31.91 -27.97 -2.81
CA LYS A 646 -31.60 -29.40 -2.92
C LYS A 646 -32.21 -30.03 -4.16
N LEU A 647 -31.50 -31.01 -4.73
CA LEU A 647 -32.02 -31.92 -5.75
C LEU A 647 -32.52 -33.25 -5.15
N ASP A 648 -33.57 -33.75 -5.78
CA ASP A 648 -33.99 -35.15 -5.78
C ASP A 648 -33.70 -35.73 -7.17
N GLU A 649 -32.70 -36.62 -7.24
CA GLU A 649 -32.06 -37.06 -8.47
C GLU A 649 -31.55 -35.89 -9.34
N ASN A 650 -32.27 -35.56 -10.42
CA ASN A 650 -31.92 -34.49 -11.37
C ASN A 650 -33.00 -33.39 -11.43
N LYS A 651 -33.84 -33.28 -10.41
CA LYS A 651 -34.92 -32.31 -10.31
C LYS A 651 -34.84 -31.55 -9.00
N VAL A 652 -35.40 -30.35 -8.97
CA VAL A 652 -35.56 -29.61 -7.71
C VAL A 652 -36.39 -30.45 -6.76
N ASP A 653 -35.86 -30.70 -5.56
CA ASP A 653 -36.57 -31.42 -4.51
C ASP A 653 -37.76 -30.59 -4.06
N ARG A 654 -38.97 -31.14 -4.24
CA ARG A 654 -40.23 -30.46 -3.91
C ARG A 654 -40.67 -30.71 -2.47
N HIS A 655 -40.03 -31.66 -1.81
CA HIS A 655 -40.28 -32.05 -0.42
C HIS A 655 -38.95 -32.21 0.33
N PRO A 656 -38.09 -31.17 0.31
CA PRO A 656 -36.79 -31.27 0.92
C PRO A 656 -36.93 -31.46 2.44
N PRO A 657 -35.94 -32.11 3.09
CA PRO A 657 -36.02 -32.43 4.51
C PRO A 657 -35.93 -31.17 5.37
N GLY A 658 -36.67 -31.15 6.49
CA GLY A 658 -36.50 -30.15 7.54
C GLY A 658 -36.80 -28.72 7.09
N THR A 659 -35.78 -27.85 7.15
CA THR A 659 -35.87 -26.42 6.83
C THR A 659 -35.21 -26.04 5.51
N VAL A 660 -34.68 -27.01 4.76
CA VAL A 660 -34.13 -26.81 3.42
C VAL A 660 -35.21 -26.23 2.50
N ARG A 661 -34.85 -25.22 1.71
CA ARG A 661 -35.81 -24.35 1.04
C ARG A 661 -36.28 -24.90 -0.30
N TYR A 662 -37.60 -24.79 -0.49
CA TYR A 662 -38.29 -25.00 -1.75
C TYR A 662 -39.49 -24.05 -1.87
N GLN A 663 -39.70 -23.45 -3.05
CA GLN A 663 -40.94 -22.73 -3.36
C GLN A 663 -41.38 -22.98 -4.81
N GLU A 664 -42.70 -23.15 -5.00
CA GLU A 664 -43.36 -23.06 -6.30
C GLU A 664 -43.98 -21.67 -6.49
N VAL A 665 -43.64 -21.01 -7.59
CA VAL A 665 -44.18 -19.70 -7.96
C VAL A 665 -44.89 -19.78 -9.31
N LYS A 666 -46.11 -19.26 -9.36
CA LYS A 666 -46.89 -19.10 -10.59
C LYS A 666 -46.68 -17.70 -11.13
N LEU A 667 -45.85 -17.57 -12.17
CA LEU A 667 -45.52 -16.30 -12.80
C LEU A 667 -46.50 -16.02 -13.96
N HIS A 668 -47.35 -15.01 -13.79
CA HIS A 668 -48.24 -14.53 -14.84
C HIS A 668 -47.47 -13.62 -15.80
N VAL A 669 -47.29 -14.06 -17.05
CA VAL A 669 -46.56 -13.31 -18.08
C VAL A 669 -47.52 -12.78 -19.15
N LYS A 670 -47.21 -11.59 -19.69
CA LYS A 670 -48.05 -10.85 -20.65
C LYS A 670 -47.20 -10.22 -21.76
N PRO A 671 -47.74 -10.08 -23.00
CA PRO A 671 -46.95 -9.60 -24.15
C PRO A 671 -46.30 -8.22 -23.95
N GLU A 672 -46.87 -7.37 -23.09
CA GLU A 672 -46.40 -6.00 -22.86
C GLU A 672 -45.20 -5.92 -21.89
N GLN A 673 -44.87 -7.01 -21.19
CA GLN A 673 -43.78 -7.06 -20.21
C GLN A 673 -42.75 -8.12 -20.59
N LYS A 674 -41.48 -7.73 -20.56
CA LYS A 674 -40.36 -8.58 -21.00
C LYS A 674 -39.41 -9.01 -19.90
N ILE A 675 -39.40 -8.32 -18.77
CA ILE A 675 -38.52 -8.59 -17.64
C ILE A 675 -39.41 -8.81 -16.42
N TYR A 676 -39.17 -9.91 -15.72
CA TYR A 676 -39.92 -10.33 -14.56
C TYR A 676 -38.95 -10.61 -13.43
N GLN A 677 -39.17 -10.01 -12.26
CA GLN A 677 -38.55 -10.44 -11.02
C GLN A 677 -39.60 -11.27 -10.27
N ILE A 678 -39.24 -12.48 -9.87
CA ILE A 678 -40.19 -13.41 -9.24
C ILE A 678 -40.56 -12.91 -7.84
N ALA A 679 -41.86 -12.87 -7.55
CA ALA A 679 -42.38 -12.59 -6.22
C ALA A 679 -42.36 -13.86 -5.36
N LEU A 680 -41.36 -13.99 -4.49
CA LEU A 680 -41.27 -15.06 -3.50
C LEU A 680 -42.23 -14.83 -2.33
N ARG A 681 -42.64 -15.92 -1.67
CA ARG A 681 -43.49 -15.84 -0.48
C ARG A 681 -42.62 -15.69 0.77
N PRO A 682 -42.90 -14.73 1.67
CA PRO A 682 -42.23 -14.66 2.96
C PRO A 682 -42.47 -15.94 3.78
N ASP A 683 -41.50 -16.28 4.63
CA ASP A 683 -41.64 -17.39 5.57
C ASP A 683 -42.03 -16.88 6.95
N GLU A 684 -42.99 -17.52 7.60
CA GLU A 684 -43.44 -17.12 8.94
C GLU A 684 -42.32 -17.22 9.99
N ARG A 685 -41.35 -18.13 9.80
CA ARG A 685 -40.23 -18.33 10.73
C ARG A 685 -39.27 -17.15 10.76
N ASN A 686 -39.09 -16.44 9.64
CA ASN A 686 -38.17 -15.30 9.50
C ASN A 686 -38.87 -13.94 9.29
N THR A 687 -40.15 -13.85 9.66
CA THR A 687 -40.95 -12.61 9.61
C THR A 687 -41.59 -12.25 10.95
N ASN A 688 -41.21 -12.95 12.03
CA ASN A 688 -41.63 -12.60 13.39
C ASN A 688 -40.84 -11.38 13.93
N SER A 689 -41.22 -10.88 15.11
CA SER A 689 -40.62 -9.68 15.71
C SER A 689 -39.17 -9.80 16.16
N LYS A 690 -38.62 -11.02 16.26
CA LYS A 690 -37.21 -11.27 16.60
C LYS A 690 -36.30 -11.30 15.37
N ALA A 691 -36.86 -11.61 14.20
CA ALA A 691 -36.11 -11.70 12.94
C ALA A 691 -35.69 -10.31 12.44
N ILE A 692 -34.49 -10.22 11.84
CA ILE A 692 -34.04 -8.99 11.21
C ILE A 692 -34.85 -8.75 9.92
N ALA A 693 -35.54 -7.61 9.87
CA ALA A 693 -36.23 -7.18 8.66
C ALA A 693 -35.21 -6.89 7.55
N LEU A 694 -35.51 -7.35 6.34
CA LEU A 694 -34.76 -6.94 5.15
C LEU A 694 -35.02 -5.46 4.85
N PRO A 695 -34.08 -4.75 4.20
CA PRO A 695 -34.33 -3.39 3.74
C PRO A 695 -35.60 -3.30 2.89
N ASP A 696 -36.39 -2.23 3.03
CA ASP A 696 -37.64 -2.03 2.26
C ASP A 696 -37.44 -2.05 0.73
N SER A 697 -36.22 -1.79 0.27
CA SER A 697 -35.84 -1.84 -1.14
C SER A 697 -35.60 -3.25 -1.66
N PHE A 698 -35.54 -4.27 -0.79
CA PHE A 698 -35.27 -5.64 -1.17
C PHE A 698 -36.57 -6.39 -1.46
N PRO A 699 -36.59 -7.29 -2.46
CA PRO A 699 -37.65 -8.28 -2.54
C PRO A 699 -37.54 -9.26 -1.37
N VAL A 700 -38.56 -10.11 -1.21
CA VAL A 700 -38.40 -11.32 -0.40
C VAL A 700 -37.26 -12.15 -0.99
N LEU A 701 -36.32 -12.55 -0.14
CA LEU A 701 -35.17 -13.38 -0.51
C LEU A 701 -35.34 -14.80 0.01
N MET A 702 -34.86 -15.76 -0.77
CA MET A 702 -34.75 -17.16 -0.35
C MET A 702 -33.42 -17.69 -0.86
N PRO A 703 -32.70 -18.53 -0.09
CA PRO A 703 -31.57 -19.27 -0.61
C PRO A 703 -32.07 -20.30 -1.62
N PHE A 704 -31.49 -20.29 -2.81
CA PHE A 704 -31.68 -21.35 -3.80
C PHE A 704 -30.44 -21.45 -4.68
N ARG A 705 -30.19 -22.63 -5.23
CA ARG A 705 -29.19 -22.89 -6.27
C ARG A 705 -29.83 -23.34 -7.58
N TYR A 706 -30.97 -23.98 -7.48
CA TYR A 706 -31.62 -24.65 -8.60
C TYR A 706 -32.95 -23.97 -8.94
N ALA A 707 -33.26 -23.94 -10.24
CA ALA A 707 -34.56 -23.53 -10.74
C ALA A 707 -35.08 -24.48 -11.82
N GLU A 708 -36.39 -24.71 -11.84
CA GLU A 708 -37.08 -25.27 -13.00
C GLU A 708 -38.15 -24.32 -13.50
N ILE A 709 -38.23 -24.11 -14.81
CA ILE A 709 -39.28 -23.30 -15.44
C ILE A 709 -40.12 -24.22 -16.32
N HIS A 710 -41.42 -24.30 -16.04
CA HIS A 710 -42.38 -25.14 -16.76
C HIS A 710 -43.45 -24.30 -17.45
N GLY A 711 -43.89 -24.75 -18.64
CA GLY A 711 -45.01 -24.14 -19.36
C GLY A 711 -44.64 -22.95 -20.24
N ALA A 712 -43.36 -22.77 -20.59
CA ALA A 712 -42.92 -21.70 -21.48
C ALA A 712 -43.18 -22.05 -22.95
N ASN A 713 -44.15 -21.37 -23.58
CA ASN A 713 -44.44 -21.56 -25.01
C ASN A 713 -43.45 -20.82 -25.94
N SER A 714 -42.71 -19.85 -25.41
CA SER A 714 -41.60 -19.19 -26.11
C SER A 714 -40.27 -19.75 -25.60
N LYS A 715 -39.26 -19.78 -26.47
CA LYS A 715 -37.96 -20.35 -26.11
C LYS A 715 -37.24 -19.47 -25.09
N ILE A 716 -36.82 -20.05 -23.97
CA ILE A 716 -35.92 -19.44 -22.98
C ILE A 716 -34.49 -19.85 -23.30
N LYS A 717 -33.55 -18.93 -23.14
CA LYS A 717 -32.11 -19.19 -23.23
C LYS A 717 -31.42 -19.00 -21.87
N GLN A 718 -30.16 -19.40 -21.79
CA GLN A 718 -29.36 -19.27 -20.57
C GLN A 718 -29.20 -17.80 -20.15
N GLU A 719 -28.96 -16.89 -21.10
CA GLU A 719 -28.79 -15.44 -20.83
C GLU A 719 -30.09 -14.72 -20.40
N ASP A 720 -31.22 -15.42 -20.49
CA ASP A 720 -32.54 -14.90 -20.12
C ASP A 720 -32.86 -15.12 -18.63
N VAL A 721 -32.09 -15.96 -17.93
CA VAL A 721 -32.31 -16.29 -16.53
C VAL A 721 -31.15 -15.76 -15.69
N THR A 722 -31.44 -15.05 -14.62
CA THR A 722 -30.41 -14.50 -13.73
C THR A 722 -30.83 -14.66 -12.28
N GLN A 723 -29.94 -15.22 -11.45
CA GLN A 723 -30.08 -15.19 -10.01
C GLN A 723 -29.54 -13.85 -9.49
N LEU A 724 -30.37 -13.10 -8.79
CA LEU A 724 -30.02 -11.83 -8.17
C LEU A 724 -29.66 -12.09 -6.71
N ALA A 725 -28.38 -12.26 -6.41
CA ALA A 725 -27.86 -12.57 -5.08
C ALA A 725 -27.59 -11.28 -4.29
N TYR A 726 -28.16 -11.17 -3.09
CA TYR A 726 -28.06 -9.98 -2.25
C TYR A 726 -27.13 -10.25 -1.07
N HIS A 727 -26.19 -9.35 -0.81
CA HIS A 727 -25.26 -9.43 0.32
C HIS A 727 -24.76 -8.03 0.72
N ALA A 728 -24.17 -7.89 1.91
CA ALA A 728 -23.45 -6.67 2.28
C ALA A 728 -22.20 -6.50 1.41
N TYR A 729 -21.65 -5.29 1.36
CA TYR A 729 -20.43 -5.00 0.60
C TYR A 729 -19.31 -6.00 0.91
N PHE A 730 -18.85 -6.72 -0.11
CA PHE A 730 -17.80 -7.73 -0.02
C PHE A 730 -16.94 -7.69 -1.30
N GLU A 731 -15.63 -7.84 -1.16
CA GLU A 731 -14.69 -7.87 -2.30
C GLU A 731 -13.99 -9.23 -2.38
N ASP A 732 -14.31 -10.01 -3.41
CA ASP A 732 -13.84 -11.40 -3.52
C ASP A 732 -12.30 -11.52 -3.63
N GLU A 733 -11.60 -10.50 -4.13
CA GLU A 733 -10.15 -10.52 -4.31
C GLU A 733 -9.36 -10.17 -3.04
N GLN A 734 -10.01 -9.80 -1.94
CA GLN A 734 -9.32 -9.40 -0.69
C GLN A 734 -8.66 -10.57 0.03
N SER A 735 -9.18 -11.78 -0.19
CA SER A 735 -8.66 -13.02 0.38
C SER A 735 -8.59 -14.13 -0.65
N ASN A 736 -7.60 -15.00 -0.50
CA ASN A 736 -7.43 -16.19 -1.33
C ASN A 736 -6.74 -17.29 -0.51
N PHE A 737 -7.05 -18.55 -0.81
CA PHE A 737 -6.27 -19.68 -0.30
C PHE A 737 -6.23 -20.78 -1.35
N ILE A 738 -5.06 -21.40 -1.48
CA ILE A 738 -4.86 -22.60 -2.27
C ILE A 738 -3.78 -23.47 -1.61
N SER A 739 -3.90 -24.77 -1.78
CA SER A 739 -2.94 -25.76 -1.34
C SER A 739 -2.90 -26.96 -2.28
N HIS A 740 -1.95 -27.86 -2.03
CA HIS A 740 -1.88 -29.13 -2.75
C HIS A 740 -3.06 -30.07 -2.44
N ASP A 741 -3.79 -29.85 -1.34
CA ASP A 741 -4.95 -30.65 -0.95
C ASP A 741 -6.22 -30.05 -1.55
N THR A 742 -6.84 -30.77 -2.48
CA THR A 742 -8.02 -30.28 -3.21
C THR A 742 -9.28 -30.28 -2.38
N ILE A 743 -9.37 -31.10 -1.31
CA ILE A 743 -10.51 -31.08 -0.38
C ILE A 743 -10.42 -29.81 0.45
N LEU A 744 -9.25 -29.50 1.00
CA LEU A 744 -9.05 -28.29 1.80
C LEU A 744 -9.39 -27.01 1.00
N ASN A 745 -9.03 -26.98 -0.29
CA ASN A 745 -9.36 -25.86 -1.17
C ASN A 745 -10.87 -25.69 -1.35
N GLN A 746 -11.61 -26.79 -1.56
CA GLN A 746 -13.08 -26.77 -1.69
C GLN A 746 -13.76 -26.35 -0.38
N VAL A 747 -13.26 -26.84 0.75
CA VAL A 747 -13.75 -26.47 2.09
C VAL A 747 -13.56 -24.98 2.32
N TRP A 748 -12.38 -24.43 2.03
CA TRP A 748 -12.14 -23.00 2.18
C TRP A 748 -13.05 -22.16 1.28
N ASP A 749 -13.22 -22.54 0.01
CA ASP A 749 -14.07 -21.82 -0.95
C ASP A 749 -15.55 -21.80 -0.52
N MET A 750 -16.10 -22.94 -0.10
CA MET A 750 -17.46 -23.02 0.46
C MET A 750 -17.60 -22.13 1.71
N CYS A 751 -16.63 -22.18 2.63
CA CYS A 751 -16.67 -21.42 3.88
C CYS A 751 -16.58 -19.91 3.62
N LYS A 752 -15.63 -19.46 2.80
CA LYS A 752 -15.53 -18.04 2.40
C LYS A 752 -16.83 -17.55 1.76
N TYR A 753 -17.37 -18.31 0.82
CA TYR A 753 -18.61 -17.95 0.15
C TYR A 753 -19.80 -17.85 1.11
N THR A 754 -19.87 -18.75 2.09
CA THR A 754 -20.91 -18.71 3.14
C THR A 754 -20.89 -17.38 3.91
N ILE A 755 -19.71 -16.87 4.26
CA ILE A 755 -19.56 -15.60 4.98
C ILE A 755 -20.06 -14.41 4.13
N LYS A 756 -19.77 -14.41 2.83
CA LYS A 756 -20.31 -13.42 1.90
C LYS A 756 -21.84 -13.51 1.84
N ALA A 757 -22.38 -14.69 1.53
CA ALA A 757 -23.80 -14.89 1.28
C ALA A 757 -24.68 -14.60 2.50
N THR A 758 -24.25 -15.00 3.70
CA THR A 758 -25.00 -14.82 4.96
C THR A 758 -25.04 -13.37 5.48
N SER A 759 -24.34 -12.43 4.83
CA SER A 759 -24.36 -11.00 5.18
C SER A 759 -25.57 -10.22 4.67
N PHE A 760 -26.47 -10.87 3.92
CA PHE A 760 -27.63 -10.30 3.22
C PHE A 760 -28.57 -9.43 4.07
N ALA A 761 -28.65 -9.69 5.38
CA ALA A 761 -29.53 -8.97 6.30
C ALA A 761 -28.91 -7.68 6.88
N GLY A 762 -27.62 -7.42 6.64
CA GLY A 762 -26.93 -6.27 7.22
C GLY A 762 -26.61 -6.40 8.72
N TYR A 763 -26.74 -7.62 9.26
CA TYR A 763 -26.31 -8.10 10.58
C TYR A 763 -25.78 -9.53 10.41
N TYR A 764 -24.97 -10.02 11.34
CA TYR A 764 -24.68 -11.46 11.40
C TYR A 764 -25.88 -12.20 11.99
N VAL A 765 -26.55 -12.99 11.15
CA VAL A 765 -27.70 -13.82 11.50
C VAL A 765 -27.35 -15.31 11.35
N ASP A 766 -28.13 -16.17 11.98
CA ASP A 766 -28.03 -17.63 11.92
C ASP A 766 -28.14 -18.19 10.48
N GLY A 767 -29.08 -17.70 9.70
CA GLY A 767 -29.31 -18.15 8.32
C GLY A 767 -30.65 -17.68 7.80
N GLU A 768 -31.29 -18.46 6.93
CA GLU A 768 -32.64 -18.15 6.44
C GLU A 768 -33.72 -18.47 7.46
N ARG A 769 -33.64 -19.57 8.21
CA ARG A 769 -34.79 -20.09 8.97
C ARG A 769 -35.35 -19.08 9.95
N GLU A 770 -34.52 -18.55 10.85
CA GLU A 770 -35.00 -17.61 11.88
C GLU A 770 -34.56 -16.19 11.55
N ARG A 771 -33.39 -16.02 10.93
CA ARG A 771 -32.79 -14.72 10.59
C ARG A 771 -32.60 -13.87 11.85
N ILE A 772 -32.12 -14.50 12.91
CA ILE A 772 -31.90 -13.90 14.23
C ILE A 772 -30.38 -13.84 14.47
N PRO A 773 -29.85 -12.69 14.94
CA PRO A 773 -28.49 -12.64 15.43
C PRO A 773 -28.37 -13.41 16.74
N TYR A 774 -27.44 -14.36 16.79
CA TYR A 774 -27.03 -15.07 18.01
C TYR A 774 -25.54 -14.79 18.27
N GLU A 775 -25.16 -14.55 19.52
CA GLU A 775 -23.84 -14.01 19.87
C GLU A 775 -22.68 -14.95 19.49
N ALA A 776 -22.82 -16.26 19.70
CA ALA A 776 -21.79 -17.22 19.34
C ALA A 776 -21.62 -17.35 17.81
N ASP A 777 -22.72 -17.43 17.09
CA ASP A 777 -22.79 -17.43 15.62
C ASP A 777 -22.11 -16.19 15.06
N ALA A 778 -22.45 -15.02 15.61
CA ALA A 778 -21.90 -13.75 15.22
C ALA A 778 -20.41 -13.64 15.54
N TYR A 779 -19.92 -14.24 16.63
CA TYR A 779 -18.49 -14.31 16.94
C TYR A 779 -17.73 -15.15 15.90
N LEU A 780 -18.22 -16.35 15.57
CA LEU A 780 -17.60 -17.19 14.53
C LEU A 780 -17.67 -16.52 13.15
N ASN A 781 -18.80 -15.87 12.82
CA ASN A 781 -18.96 -15.10 11.59
C ASN A 781 -17.97 -13.92 11.56
N GLN A 782 -17.85 -13.15 12.64
CA GLN A 782 -16.89 -12.04 12.74
C GLN A 782 -15.45 -12.51 12.49
N LEU A 783 -15.03 -13.59 13.16
CA LEU A 783 -13.69 -14.16 12.99
C LEU A 783 -13.42 -14.54 11.54
N SER A 784 -14.39 -15.17 10.88
CA SER A 784 -14.29 -15.59 9.48
C SER A 784 -14.41 -14.42 8.49
N HIS A 785 -15.22 -13.41 8.79
CA HIS A 785 -15.35 -12.21 7.98
C HIS A 785 -14.04 -11.43 7.99
N TYR A 786 -13.45 -11.20 9.16
CA TYR A 786 -12.21 -10.42 9.28
C TYR A 786 -10.99 -11.08 8.62
N THR A 787 -11.05 -12.37 8.30
CA THR A 787 -10.00 -13.10 7.57
C THR A 787 -10.31 -13.29 6.09
N THR A 788 -11.53 -12.98 5.64
CA THR A 788 -11.97 -13.12 4.26
C THR A 788 -12.23 -11.78 3.57
N ASP A 789 -12.48 -10.72 4.32
CA ASP A 789 -12.63 -9.35 3.84
C ASP A 789 -12.18 -8.33 4.92
N ARG A 790 -11.87 -7.10 4.52
CA ARG A 790 -11.46 -6.01 5.42
C ARG A 790 -12.60 -5.02 5.70
N GLU A 791 -13.79 -5.57 5.95
CA GLU A 791 -14.96 -4.80 6.31
C GLU A 791 -15.37 -5.03 7.76
N TYR A 792 -15.45 -3.96 8.53
CA TYR A 792 -15.57 -4.03 10.00
C TYR A 792 -16.91 -3.51 10.51
N ALA A 793 -17.64 -2.69 9.74
CA ALA A 793 -18.85 -2.03 10.22
C ALA A 793 -19.99 -3.01 10.52
N LEU A 794 -20.11 -4.10 9.74
CA LEU A 794 -21.13 -5.13 9.93
C LEU A 794 -21.02 -5.82 11.30
N ALA A 795 -19.80 -6.21 11.69
CA ALA A 795 -19.53 -6.79 12.99
C ALA A 795 -19.85 -5.80 14.12
N ARG A 796 -19.35 -4.56 14.01
CA ARG A 796 -19.58 -3.52 15.03
C ARG A 796 -21.06 -3.23 15.24
N ARG A 797 -21.83 -3.15 14.15
CA ARG A 797 -23.29 -2.98 14.21
C ARG A 797 -23.98 -4.16 14.91
N THR A 798 -23.52 -5.38 14.64
CA THR A 798 -24.04 -6.59 15.30
C THR A 798 -23.68 -6.63 16.79
N ILE A 799 -22.47 -6.20 17.17
CA ILE A 799 -22.09 -6.06 18.58
C ILE A 799 -22.99 -5.06 19.31
N GLU A 800 -23.26 -3.89 18.72
CA GLU A 800 -24.14 -2.90 19.33
C GLU A 800 -25.59 -3.39 19.45
N TYR A 801 -26.04 -4.24 18.52
CA TYR A 801 -27.34 -4.92 18.60
C TYR A 801 -27.46 -5.80 19.86
N PHE A 802 -26.44 -6.62 20.17
CA PHE A 802 -26.44 -7.47 21.37
C PHE A 802 -26.39 -6.73 22.70
N MET A 803 -26.05 -5.44 22.69
CA MET A 803 -26.13 -4.59 23.89
C MET A 803 -27.58 -4.25 24.26
N GLN A 804 -28.53 -4.43 23.34
CA GLN A 804 -29.95 -4.11 23.50
C GLN A 804 -30.86 -5.32 23.28
N HIS A 805 -30.38 -6.32 22.55
CA HIS A 805 -31.11 -7.52 22.17
C HIS A 805 -30.29 -8.78 22.47
N PRO A 806 -29.97 -9.06 23.75
CA PRO A 806 -29.27 -10.28 24.11
C PRO A 806 -30.13 -11.52 23.82
N THR A 807 -29.48 -12.66 23.64
CA THR A 807 -30.16 -13.95 23.55
C THR A 807 -29.70 -14.91 24.66
N TRP A 808 -30.51 -15.95 24.91
CA TRP A 808 -30.07 -17.15 25.61
C TRP A 808 -29.16 -17.95 24.66
N PRO A 809 -28.19 -18.76 25.11
CA PRO A 809 -27.81 -19.25 26.47
C PRO A 809 -26.75 -18.42 27.24
N THR A 810 -26.30 -18.94 28.39
CA THR A 810 -25.24 -18.34 29.25
C THR A 810 -24.01 -17.92 28.47
N GLU A 811 -23.48 -18.82 27.65
CA GLU A 811 -22.22 -18.64 26.92
C GLU A 811 -22.31 -17.45 25.96
N TRP A 812 -23.50 -17.14 25.43
CA TRP A 812 -23.66 -16.11 24.40
C TRP A 812 -23.35 -14.72 24.97
N GLN A 813 -23.69 -14.48 26.23
CA GLN A 813 -23.31 -13.25 26.93
C GLN A 813 -21.79 -13.10 27.03
N LEU A 814 -21.08 -14.21 27.28
CA LEU A 814 -19.61 -14.24 27.36
C LEU A 814 -18.91 -14.05 25.99
N HIS A 815 -19.60 -14.30 24.87
CA HIS A 815 -19.05 -14.08 23.53
C HIS A 815 -19.00 -12.58 23.16
N VAL A 816 -19.89 -11.74 23.69
CA VAL A 816 -19.91 -10.29 23.38
C VAL A 816 -18.57 -9.63 23.74
N VAL A 817 -17.97 -10.01 24.87
CA VAL A 817 -16.64 -9.52 25.29
C VAL A 817 -15.55 -10.00 24.33
N LEU A 818 -15.63 -11.25 23.84
CA LEU A 818 -14.70 -11.77 22.83
C LEU A 818 -14.83 -10.99 21.51
N MET A 819 -16.06 -10.68 21.08
CA MET A 819 -16.32 -9.94 19.84
C MET A 819 -15.74 -8.53 19.88
N VAL A 820 -15.92 -7.79 20.98
CA VAL A 820 -15.33 -6.46 21.17
C VAL A 820 -13.80 -6.54 21.18
N TYR A 821 -13.23 -7.58 21.79
CA TYR A 821 -11.78 -7.78 21.81
C TYR A 821 -11.22 -8.04 20.40
N GLN A 822 -11.89 -8.87 19.60
CA GLN A 822 -11.47 -9.11 18.22
C GLN A 822 -11.62 -7.86 17.34
N ASP A 823 -12.68 -7.07 17.50
CA ASP A 823 -12.80 -5.76 16.82
C ASP A 823 -11.60 -4.86 17.17
N TYR A 824 -11.26 -4.74 18.45
CA TYR A 824 -10.10 -3.96 18.89
C TYR A 824 -8.78 -4.50 18.32
N MET A 825 -8.55 -5.81 18.38
CA MET A 825 -7.31 -6.40 17.89
C MET A 825 -7.14 -6.25 16.38
N TYR A 826 -8.21 -6.36 15.60
CA TYR A 826 -8.15 -6.24 14.14
C TYR A 826 -8.15 -4.78 13.66
N THR A 827 -8.84 -3.87 14.35
CA THR A 827 -9.00 -2.47 13.90
C THR A 827 -8.11 -1.48 14.63
N GLY A 828 -7.64 -1.82 15.85
CA GLY A 828 -6.95 -0.89 16.75
C GLY A 828 -7.85 0.20 17.35
N ASN A 829 -9.18 0.09 17.20
CA ASN A 829 -10.14 1.13 17.60
C ASN A 829 -10.76 0.82 18.96
N THR A 830 -10.74 1.81 19.85
CA THR A 830 -11.17 1.66 21.25
C THR A 830 -12.62 2.09 21.48
N GLN A 831 -13.32 2.65 20.49
CA GLN A 831 -14.60 3.32 20.72
C GLN A 831 -15.69 2.37 21.28
N LEU A 832 -15.73 1.10 20.84
CA LEU A 832 -16.66 0.12 21.42
C LEU A 832 -16.32 -0.20 22.88
N ILE A 833 -15.02 -0.29 23.21
CA ILE A 833 -14.56 -0.50 24.59
C ILE A 833 -14.97 0.70 25.44
N GLU A 834 -14.60 1.91 25.03
CA GLU A 834 -14.88 3.16 25.74
C GLU A 834 -16.38 3.35 25.99
N LYS A 835 -17.21 3.09 24.99
CA LYS A 835 -18.66 3.28 25.09
C LYS A 835 -19.35 2.24 25.98
N TYR A 836 -18.93 0.97 25.90
CA TYR A 836 -19.65 -0.14 26.54
C TYR A 836 -18.92 -0.77 27.73
N TYR A 837 -17.80 -0.20 28.17
CA TYR A 837 -16.93 -0.78 29.22
C TYR A 837 -17.68 -1.31 30.44
N GLU A 838 -18.57 -0.49 31.04
CA GLU A 838 -19.34 -0.90 32.22
C GLU A 838 -20.36 -2.00 31.89
N LYS A 839 -20.99 -1.96 30.71
CA LYS A 839 -21.91 -3.02 30.27
C LYS A 839 -21.19 -4.35 30.02
N LEU A 840 -19.96 -4.30 29.53
CA LEU A 840 -19.13 -5.48 29.29
C LEU A 840 -18.79 -6.24 30.59
N LYS A 841 -18.71 -5.54 31.72
CA LYS A 841 -18.57 -6.20 33.04
C LYS A 841 -19.79 -7.06 33.37
N PHE A 842 -21.01 -6.59 33.08
CA PHE A 842 -22.21 -7.41 33.23
C PHE A 842 -22.23 -8.58 32.25
N LYS A 843 -21.90 -8.34 30.97
CA LYS A 843 -21.81 -9.40 29.93
C LYS A 843 -20.82 -10.51 30.29
N SER A 844 -19.75 -10.18 31.03
CA SER A 844 -18.79 -11.17 31.54
C SER A 844 -19.34 -12.09 32.65
N LEU A 845 -20.56 -11.82 33.15
CA LEU A 845 -21.22 -12.57 34.22
C LEU A 845 -20.42 -12.65 35.53
N MET A 846 -19.46 -11.76 35.73
CA MET A 846 -18.60 -11.78 36.93
C MET A 846 -19.35 -11.59 38.25
N ALA A 847 -20.57 -11.05 38.20
CA ALA A 847 -21.46 -10.96 39.36
C ALA A 847 -21.91 -12.34 39.88
N LEU A 848 -21.80 -13.39 39.07
CA LEU A 848 -22.16 -14.76 39.42
C LEU A 848 -20.99 -15.55 40.04
N ALA A 849 -19.83 -14.90 40.24
CA ALA A 849 -18.64 -15.56 40.77
C ALA A 849 -18.78 -15.93 42.24
N ARG A 850 -18.41 -17.18 42.55
CA ARG A 850 -18.21 -17.68 43.92
C ARG A 850 -16.89 -17.15 44.50
N GLU A 851 -16.68 -17.39 45.79
CA GLU A 851 -15.43 -17.06 46.50
C GLU A 851 -14.19 -17.72 45.86
N ASP A 852 -14.34 -18.90 45.27
CA ASP A 852 -13.28 -19.62 44.57
C ASP A 852 -13.08 -19.18 43.11
N GLY A 853 -13.80 -18.13 42.66
CA GLY A 853 -13.63 -17.54 41.34
C GLY A 853 -14.28 -18.30 40.19
N LEU A 854 -15.10 -19.32 40.45
CA LEU A 854 -15.94 -19.99 39.44
C LEU A 854 -17.34 -19.38 39.42
N ILE A 855 -17.95 -19.27 38.24
CA ILE A 855 -19.32 -18.77 38.06
C ILE A 855 -20.33 -19.92 37.94
N SER A 856 -21.56 -19.66 38.38
CA SER A 856 -22.72 -20.55 38.21
C SER A 856 -23.96 -19.76 37.85
N THR A 857 -24.73 -20.23 36.87
CA THR A 857 -26.05 -19.68 36.52
C THR A 857 -27.17 -20.09 37.48
N GLN A 858 -26.89 -21.00 38.42
CA GLN A 858 -27.78 -21.31 39.54
C GLN A 858 -27.53 -20.43 40.77
N SER A 859 -26.71 -19.39 40.63
CA SER A 859 -26.42 -18.43 41.70
C SER A 859 -27.63 -17.55 42.01
N ASP A 860 -27.88 -17.29 43.31
CA ASP A 860 -28.87 -16.32 43.77
C ASP A 860 -28.60 -14.88 43.28
N MET A 861 -27.39 -14.64 42.76
CA MET A 861 -27.00 -13.36 42.14
C MET A 861 -27.51 -13.18 40.71
N LEU A 862 -28.14 -14.20 40.10
CA LEU A 862 -28.87 -14.05 38.84
C LEU A 862 -30.22 -13.34 39.08
N THR A 863 -30.14 -12.07 39.45
CA THR A 863 -31.29 -11.25 39.84
C THR A 863 -31.99 -10.63 38.63
N PRO A 864 -33.28 -10.23 38.77
CA PRO A 864 -33.98 -9.38 37.80
C PRO A 864 -33.16 -8.16 37.35
N ASP A 865 -32.47 -7.50 38.28
CA ASP A 865 -31.62 -6.34 37.97
C ASP A 865 -30.41 -6.72 37.10
N LEU A 866 -29.81 -7.88 37.32
CA LEU A 866 -28.73 -8.37 36.46
C LEU A 866 -29.25 -8.66 35.04
N MET A 867 -30.42 -9.29 34.90
CA MET A 867 -31.04 -9.56 33.59
C MET A 867 -31.32 -8.25 32.82
N LEU A 868 -31.84 -7.22 33.49
CA LEU A 868 -32.03 -5.90 32.88
C LEU A 868 -30.69 -5.25 32.48
N ASN A 869 -29.66 -5.36 33.31
CA ASN A 869 -28.32 -4.82 32.99
C ASN A 869 -27.64 -5.57 31.83
N LEU A 870 -27.95 -6.86 31.64
CA LEU A 870 -27.54 -7.65 30.48
C LEU A 870 -28.28 -7.22 29.19
N GLY A 871 -29.37 -6.45 29.31
CA GLY A 871 -30.15 -5.93 28.19
C GLY A 871 -31.41 -6.72 27.88
N PHE A 872 -31.79 -7.71 28.70
CA PHE A 872 -33.04 -8.44 28.51
C PHE A 872 -34.22 -7.51 28.81
N SER A 873 -35.26 -7.55 27.97
CA SER A 873 -36.49 -6.79 28.20
C SER A 873 -37.40 -7.45 29.23
N ASP A 874 -37.32 -8.77 29.36
CA ASP A 874 -38.02 -9.56 30.38
C ASP A 874 -37.06 -9.89 31.54
N PRO A 875 -37.22 -9.29 32.74
CA PRO A 875 -36.37 -9.56 33.89
C PRO A 875 -36.56 -10.97 34.48
N ASP A 876 -37.62 -11.68 34.09
CA ASP A 876 -37.90 -13.04 34.53
C ASP A 876 -37.27 -14.11 33.62
N GLU A 877 -36.65 -13.71 32.51
CA GLU A 877 -35.84 -14.59 31.68
C GLU A 877 -34.66 -15.17 32.49
N ARG A 878 -34.24 -16.38 32.16
CA ARG A 878 -33.14 -17.08 32.86
C ARG A 878 -32.13 -17.61 31.87
N LEU A 879 -30.85 -17.49 32.24
CA LEU A 879 -29.75 -18.09 31.49
C LEU A 879 -29.63 -19.58 31.86
N ASN A 880 -29.39 -20.40 30.84
CA ASN A 880 -29.05 -21.80 30.98
C ASN A 880 -27.86 -22.11 30.08
N ASP A 881 -27.05 -23.08 30.48
CA ASP A 881 -25.83 -23.44 29.77
C ASP A 881 -26.17 -24.32 28.56
N ILE A 882 -25.49 -24.12 27.43
CA ILE A 882 -25.72 -24.89 26.19
C ILE A 882 -24.62 -25.89 25.90
N VAL A 883 -23.35 -25.54 26.16
CA VAL A 883 -22.11 -26.22 25.76
C VAL A 883 -21.93 -26.45 24.26
N ASP A 884 -22.93 -27.08 23.62
CA ASP A 884 -22.97 -27.35 22.19
C ASP A 884 -24.41 -27.55 21.68
N TRP A 885 -24.58 -27.50 20.36
CA TRP A 885 -25.85 -27.60 19.66
C TRP A 885 -25.76 -28.50 18.42
N PRO A 886 -26.70 -29.45 18.19
CA PRO A 886 -27.95 -29.66 18.89
C PRO A 886 -27.84 -30.41 20.24
N PRO A 887 -28.86 -30.28 21.12
CA PRO A 887 -28.93 -30.99 22.39
C PRO A 887 -29.16 -32.48 22.20
N ALA A 888 -29.20 -33.22 23.32
CA ALA A 888 -29.57 -34.62 23.31
C ALA A 888 -31.02 -34.83 22.83
N GLN A 889 -31.28 -36.00 22.25
CA GLN A 889 -32.60 -36.42 21.79
C GLN A 889 -33.65 -36.36 22.90
N LYS A 890 -33.27 -36.67 24.14
CA LYS A 890 -34.16 -36.58 25.32
C LYS A 890 -34.65 -35.16 25.60
N ASP A 891 -33.91 -34.14 25.18
CA ASP A 891 -34.21 -32.72 25.47
C ASP A 891 -35.06 -32.10 24.35
N THR A 892 -35.01 -32.63 23.13
CA THR A 892 -35.70 -32.08 21.95
C THR A 892 -36.83 -32.96 21.42
N GLY A 893 -36.80 -34.26 21.71
CA GLY A 893 -37.66 -35.27 21.09
C GLY A 893 -37.29 -35.61 19.64
N TRP A 894 -36.21 -35.05 19.09
CA TRP A 894 -35.76 -35.33 17.73
C TRP A 894 -35.13 -36.70 17.63
N LYS A 895 -35.37 -37.42 16.53
CA LYS A 895 -34.61 -38.64 16.23
C LYS A 895 -33.24 -38.26 15.68
N LEU A 896 -32.21 -38.41 16.51
CA LEU A 896 -30.83 -38.05 16.17
C LEU A 896 -30.00 -39.28 15.81
N ALA A 897 -28.90 -39.08 15.08
CA ALA A 897 -27.92 -40.13 14.82
C ALA A 897 -27.16 -40.56 16.09
N THR A 898 -27.07 -39.67 17.09
CA THR A 898 -26.56 -39.93 18.44
C THR A 898 -27.58 -39.45 19.46
N GLU A 899 -28.05 -40.32 20.36
CA GLU A 899 -29.09 -39.96 21.34
C GLU A 899 -28.63 -38.86 22.29
N GLU A 900 -27.33 -38.75 22.53
CA GLU A 900 -26.68 -37.73 23.34
C GLU A 900 -26.53 -36.37 22.63
N GLY A 901 -26.94 -36.26 21.37
CA GLY A 901 -26.74 -35.07 20.54
C GLY A 901 -25.28 -34.88 20.16
N GLU A 902 -24.83 -33.62 20.05
CA GLU A 902 -23.44 -33.27 19.70
C GLU A 902 -22.61 -32.82 20.92
N ARG A 903 -23.01 -33.23 22.12
CA ARG A 903 -22.35 -32.84 23.39
C ARG A 903 -21.38 -33.87 23.96
N ASP A 904 -21.09 -34.95 23.22
CA ASP A 904 -20.25 -36.07 23.72
C ASP A 904 -20.71 -36.57 25.10
N GLY A 905 -22.02 -36.63 25.34
CA GLY A 905 -22.58 -37.07 26.63
C GLY A 905 -22.41 -36.09 27.80
N PHE A 906 -22.14 -34.79 27.54
CA PHE A 906 -21.87 -33.79 28.57
C PHE A 906 -22.84 -33.83 29.77
N VAL A 907 -22.28 -33.87 30.98
CA VAL A 907 -23.04 -33.86 32.24
C VAL A 907 -23.10 -32.43 32.78
N PHE A 908 -24.27 -31.80 32.65
CA PHE A 908 -24.51 -30.45 33.16
C PHE A 908 -24.50 -30.41 34.68
N MET A 909 -23.52 -29.68 35.23
CA MET A 909 -23.39 -29.40 36.66
C MET A 909 -23.50 -27.88 36.87
N PRO A 910 -23.93 -27.42 38.08
CA PRO A 910 -24.00 -25.99 38.38
C PRO A 910 -22.67 -25.25 38.15
N ILE A 911 -21.55 -25.94 38.34
CA ILE A 911 -20.22 -25.49 37.95
C ILE A 911 -19.71 -26.44 36.87
N ASN A 912 -19.51 -25.90 35.66
CA ASN A 912 -18.99 -26.67 34.53
C ASN A 912 -17.75 -26.02 33.91
N THR A 913 -16.93 -26.83 33.25
CA THR A 913 -15.63 -26.44 32.69
C THR A 913 -15.74 -25.48 31.52
N VAL A 914 -16.76 -25.61 30.66
CA VAL A 914 -16.89 -24.81 29.43
C VAL A 914 -17.22 -23.35 29.74
N VAL A 915 -18.28 -23.11 30.52
CA VAL A 915 -18.69 -21.75 30.94
C VAL A 915 -17.57 -21.05 31.70
N ASN A 916 -16.90 -21.77 32.61
CA ASN A 916 -15.81 -21.20 33.39
C ASN A 916 -14.53 -20.96 32.57
N SER A 917 -14.33 -21.70 31.47
CA SER A 917 -13.24 -21.42 30.52
C SER A 917 -13.49 -20.12 29.75
N LEU A 918 -14.72 -19.89 29.29
CA LEU A 918 -15.12 -18.62 28.68
C LEU A 918 -15.02 -17.45 29.67
N TYR A 919 -15.45 -17.66 30.92
CA TYR A 919 -15.34 -16.67 31.99
C TYR A 919 -13.88 -16.28 32.27
N TYR A 920 -12.98 -17.26 32.40
CA TYR A 920 -11.54 -17.01 32.50
C TYR A 920 -11.06 -16.10 31.37
N LYS A 921 -11.42 -16.42 30.13
CA LYS A 921 -10.99 -15.63 28.97
C LYS A 921 -11.55 -14.21 28.99
N ASN A 922 -12.79 -14.04 29.44
CA ASN A 922 -13.42 -12.74 29.64
C ASN A 922 -12.64 -11.89 30.67
N MET A 923 -12.18 -12.48 31.78
CA MET A 923 -11.39 -11.75 32.79
C MET A 923 -10.03 -11.30 32.25
N GLU A 924 -9.36 -12.11 31.43
CA GLU A 924 -8.13 -11.67 30.75
C GLU A 924 -8.39 -10.46 29.84
N ILE A 925 -9.48 -10.50 29.08
CA ILE A 925 -9.84 -9.44 28.13
C ILE A 925 -10.27 -8.17 28.87
N LEU A 926 -11.06 -8.27 29.93
CA LEU A 926 -11.44 -7.09 30.74
C LEU A 926 -10.22 -6.44 31.39
N ALA A 927 -9.21 -7.23 31.78
CA ALA A 927 -7.93 -6.68 32.23
C ALA A 927 -7.24 -5.88 31.11
N ASP A 928 -7.22 -6.39 29.88
CA ASP A 928 -6.67 -5.66 28.73
C ASP A 928 -7.47 -4.40 28.40
N PHE A 929 -8.80 -4.43 28.49
CA PHE A 929 -9.63 -3.24 28.32
C PHE A 929 -9.37 -2.20 29.42
N ALA A 930 -9.26 -2.63 30.68
CA ALA A 930 -8.90 -1.75 31.80
C ALA A 930 -7.54 -1.08 31.55
N ARG A 931 -6.53 -1.84 31.09
CA ARG A 931 -5.22 -1.33 30.71
C ARG A 931 -5.30 -0.26 29.61
N VAL A 932 -6.07 -0.53 28.55
CA VAL A 932 -6.24 0.39 27.41
C VAL A 932 -6.97 1.67 27.82
N LEU A 933 -7.91 1.59 28.76
CA LEU A 933 -8.60 2.74 29.35
C LEU A 933 -7.85 3.40 30.51
N ASN A 934 -6.60 2.97 30.79
CA ASN A 934 -5.76 3.48 31.88
C ASN A 934 -6.41 3.36 33.27
N LYS A 935 -6.97 2.17 33.57
CA LYS A 935 -7.60 1.78 34.85
C LYS A 935 -6.79 0.65 35.54
N PRO A 936 -5.61 0.94 36.12
CA PRO A 936 -4.69 -0.09 36.62
C PRO A 936 -5.23 -0.92 37.80
N ASP A 937 -6.07 -0.33 38.66
CA ASP A 937 -6.67 -1.06 39.79
C ASP A 937 -7.67 -2.13 39.31
N GLU A 938 -8.49 -1.78 38.31
CA GLU A 938 -9.40 -2.74 37.68
C GLU A 938 -8.64 -3.78 36.86
N GLU A 939 -7.57 -3.39 36.16
CA GLU A 939 -6.67 -4.33 35.49
C GLU A 939 -6.16 -5.39 36.46
N LEU A 940 -5.65 -4.97 37.63
CA LEU A 940 -5.15 -5.88 38.64
C LEU A 940 -6.26 -6.80 39.18
N ASP A 941 -7.44 -6.27 39.50
CA ASP A 941 -8.57 -7.08 39.98
C ASP A 941 -8.99 -8.15 38.95
N PHE A 942 -9.12 -7.78 37.68
CA PHE A 942 -9.45 -8.74 36.61
C PHE A 942 -8.35 -9.79 36.42
N ARG A 943 -7.06 -9.42 36.48
CA ARG A 943 -5.95 -10.39 36.43
C ARG A 943 -5.98 -11.36 37.60
N LEU A 944 -6.29 -10.88 38.80
CA LEU A 944 -6.42 -11.72 40.00
C LEU A 944 -7.61 -12.69 39.87
N LYS A 945 -8.76 -12.21 39.36
CA LYS A 945 -9.91 -13.09 39.07
C LYS A 945 -9.55 -14.16 38.04
N ALA A 946 -8.93 -13.79 36.93
CA ALA A 946 -8.47 -14.75 35.92
C ALA A 946 -7.53 -15.80 36.52
N ALA A 947 -6.55 -15.38 37.33
CA ALA A 947 -5.61 -16.29 37.99
C ALA A 947 -6.32 -17.25 38.97
N LEU A 948 -7.28 -16.74 39.74
CA LEU A 948 -8.09 -17.54 40.67
C LEU A 948 -8.96 -18.54 39.93
N THR A 949 -9.69 -18.12 38.88
CA THR A 949 -10.49 -19.01 38.03
C THR A 949 -9.63 -20.10 37.40
N LYS A 950 -8.48 -19.75 36.82
CA LYS A 950 -7.55 -20.73 36.22
C LYS A 950 -7.06 -21.74 37.24
N LYS A 951 -6.70 -21.28 38.44
CA LYS A 951 -6.30 -22.16 39.54
C LYS A 951 -7.43 -23.10 39.92
N SER A 952 -8.64 -22.59 40.13
CA SER A 952 -9.81 -23.39 40.53
C SER A 952 -10.22 -24.41 39.47
N ILE A 953 -10.18 -24.08 38.18
CA ILE A 953 -10.40 -25.03 37.09
C ILE A 953 -9.36 -26.17 37.17
N ASN A 954 -8.07 -25.84 37.31
CA ASN A 954 -7.01 -26.84 37.37
C ASN A 954 -7.04 -27.70 38.65
N ASP A 955 -7.40 -27.12 39.78
CA ASP A 955 -7.44 -27.84 41.06
C ASP A 955 -8.67 -28.75 41.19
N LYS A 956 -9.82 -28.33 40.64
CA LYS A 956 -11.11 -29.00 40.86
C LYS A 956 -11.63 -29.80 39.68
N LEU A 957 -11.33 -29.37 38.46
CA LEU A 957 -11.94 -29.91 37.25
C LEU A 957 -10.96 -30.76 36.42
N PHE A 958 -9.66 -30.75 36.72
CA PHE A 958 -8.71 -31.67 36.10
C PHE A 958 -8.60 -32.97 36.90
N ASP A 959 -8.94 -34.11 36.30
CA ASP A 959 -8.72 -35.42 36.94
C ASP A 959 -7.33 -35.96 36.56
N THR A 960 -6.41 -35.92 37.52
CA THR A 960 -5.02 -36.39 37.33
C THR A 960 -4.92 -37.88 37.00
N ARG A 961 -5.95 -38.69 37.29
CA ARG A 961 -5.93 -40.14 37.01
C ARG A 961 -6.23 -40.42 35.54
N THR A 962 -7.13 -39.65 34.94
CA THR A 962 -7.52 -39.79 33.54
C THR A 962 -6.69 -38.90 32.61
N GLY A 963 -6.09 -37.83 33.16
CA GLY A 963 -5.34 -36.83 32.39
C GLY A 963 -6.24 -35.90 31.59
N ALA A 964 -7.51 -35.75 31.98
CA ALA A 964 -8.53 -34.97 31.29
C ALA A 964 -9.34 -34.10 32.25
N TYR A 965 -9.92 -33.02 31.74
CA TYR A 965 -10.89 -32.22 32.47
C TYR A 965 -12.25 -32.90 32.47
N VAL A 966 -12.87 -32.98 33.65
CA VAL A 966 -14.26 -33.41 33.80
C VAL A 966 -15.22 -32.29 33.39
N ASP A 967 -16.46 -32.63 33.11
CA ASP A 967 -17.46 -31.67 32.65
C ASP A 967 -17.81 -30.62 33.70
N GLY A 968 -17.77 -30.99 34.99
CA GLY A 968 -18.10 -30.11 36.09
C GLY A 968 -17.82 -30.67 37.48
N GLU A 969 -18.00 -29.84 38.50
CA GLU A 969 -17.72 -30.20 39.90
C GLU A 969 -18.69 -31.31 40.36
N GLY A 970 -18.16 -32.49 40.70
CA GLY A 970 -18.94 -33.62 41.22
C GLY A 970 -19.32 -34.71 40.21
N THR A 971 -18.93 -34.59 38.94
CA THR A 971 -19.10 -35.67 37.93
C THR A 971 -17.76 -36.30 37.57
N PRO A 972 -17.70 -37.63 37.32
CA PRO A 972 -16.52 -38.28 36.77
C PRO A 972 -16.45 -38.22 35.23
N HIS A 973 -17.49 -37.70 34.57
CA HIS A 973 -17.55 -37.66 33.11
C HIS A 973 -16.64 -36.57 32.55
N ALA A 974 -15.96 -36.87 31.45
CA ALA A 974 -15.12 -35.94 30.70
C ALA A 974 -15.52 -36.00 29.22
N SER A 975 -15.89 -34.85 28.67
CA SER A 975 -16.21 -34.66 27.26
C SER A 975 -15.06 -34.01 26.48
N VAL A 976 -15.13 -34.10 25.14
CA VAL A 976 -14.26 -33.31 24.26
C VAL A 976 -14.40 -31.80 24.53
N HIS A 977 -15.59 -31.30 24.87
CA HIS A 977 -15.86 -29.87 25.12
C HIS A 977 -15.11 -29.33 26.32
N ALA A 978 -15.15 -30.03 27.46
CA ALA A 978 -14.43 -29.62 28.67
C ALA A 978 -12.92 -29.48 28.40
N ASN A 979 -12.38 -30.37 27.57
CA ASN A 979 -10.95 -30.45 27.26
C ASN A 979 -10.53 -29.47 26.15
N MET A 980 -11.33 -29.32 25.09
CA MET A 980 -11.00 -28.42 23.98
C MET A 980 -11.09 -26.94 24.39
N PHE A 981 -12.10 -26.55 25.18
CA PHE A 981 -12.20 -25.17 25.66
C PHE A 981 -11.06 -24.83 26.64
N ALA A 982 -10.73 -25.74 27.56
CA ALA A 982 -9.60 -25.55 28.46
C ALA A 982 -8.28 -25.37 27.67
N LEU A 983 -8.08 -26.16 26.62
CA LEU A 983 -6.87 -26.11 25.80
C LEU A 983 -6.83 -24.88 24.89
N ALA A 984 -7.94 -24.55 24.20
CA ALA A 984 -8.05 -23.39 23.31
C ALA A 984 -7.80 -22.06 24.05
N PHE A 985 -8.25 -21.94 25.30
CA PHE A 985 -8.04 -20.73 26.11
C PHE A 985 -6.79 -20.77 27.00
N GLY A 986 -5.90 -21.74 26.80
CA GLY A 986 -4.61 -21.77 27.49
C GLY A 986 -4.70 -22.04 29.00
N LEU A 987 -5.75 -22.71 29.46
CA LEU A 987 -5.92 -23.11 30.86
C LEU A 987 -5.06 -24.31 31.24
N VAL A 988 -4.74 -25.17 30.27
CA VAL A 988 -4.00 -26.43 30.46
C VAL A 988 -2.52 -26.15 30.72
N PRO A 989 -1.97 -26.57 31.89
CA PRO A 989 -0.54 -26.47 32.17
C PRO A 989 0.29 -27.26 31.17
N GLU A 990 1.51 -26.81 30.87
CA GLU A 990 2.38 -27.42 29.84
C GLU A 990 2.57 -28.93 30.03
N MET A 991 2.77 -29.37 31.27
CA MET A 991 2.92 -30.79 31.64
C MET A 991 1.67 -31.65 31.35
N ASN A 992 0.49 -31.04 31.25
CA ASN A 992 -0.79 -31.72 31.05
C ASN A 992 -1.30 -31.60 29.60
N LYS A 993 -0.66 -30.82 28.72
CA LYS A 993 -1.09 -30.67 27.33
C LYS A 993 -1.13 -31.99 26.57
N VAL A 994 -0.09 -32.83 26.72
CA VAL A 994 -0.01 -34.12 26.02
C VAL A 994 -1.12 -35.09 26.47
N PRO A 995 -1.35 -35.34 27.78
CA PRO A 995 -2.49 -36.13 28.25
C PRO A 995 -3.85 -35.63 27.73
N VAL A 996 -4.11 -34.32 27.83
CA VAL A 996 -5.38 -33.71 27.39
C VAL A 996 -5.55 -33.87 25.87
N LEU A 997 -4.50 -33.62 25.10
CA LEU A 997 -4.51 -33.80 23.65
C LEU A 997 -4.77 -35.27 23.27
N ASN A 998 -4.15 -36.21 23.97
CA ASN A 998 -4.39 -37.64 23.74
C ASN A 998 -5.85 -37.99 24.00
N PHE A 999 -6.44 -37.48 25.08
CA PHE A 999 -7.87 -37.64 25.36
C PHE A 999 -8.73 -37.06 24.22
N ILE A 1000 -8.47 -35.83 23.77
CA ILE A 1000 -9.20 -35.19 22.65
C ILE A 1000 -9.14 -36.07 21.39
N LYS A 1001 -7.96 -36.60 21.04
CA LYS A 1001 -7.77 -37.48 19.88
C LYS A 1001 -8.61 -38.77 19.96
N THR A 1002 -8.92 -39.27 21.16
CA THR A 1002 -9.81 -40.45 21.31
C THR A 1002 -11.26 -40.15 20.97
N ARG A 1003 -11.69 -38.88 21.01
CA ARG A 1003 -13.06 -38.45 20.75
C ARG A 1003 -13.31 -38.08 19.29
N GLY A 1004 -12.28 -37.67 18.55
CA GLY A 1004 -12.45 -37.20 17.18
C GLY A 1004 -13.30 -35.93 17.10
N MET A 1005 -14.13 -35.82 16.06
CA MET A 1005 -15.08 -34.70 15.89
C MET A 1005 -16.39 -34.96 16.65
N ALA A 1006 -16.34 -35.37 17.93
CA ALA A 1006 -17.53 -35.60 18.75
C ALA A 1006 -18.16 -34.28 19.25
N CYS A 1007 -18.23 -33.29 18.39
CA CYS A 1007 -18.81 -31.98 18.64
C CYS A 1007 -19.49 -31.47 17.36
N SER A 1008 -20.36 -30.48 17.50
CA SER A 1008 -21.01 -29.86 16.36
C SER A 1008 -20.05 -28.99 15.54
N VAL A 1009 -20.58 -28.40 14.48
CA VAL A 1009 -19.87 -27.38 13.68
C VAL A 1009 -19.55 -26.11 14.50
N TYR A 1010 -20.34 -25.78 15.53
CA TYR A 1010 -20.03 -24.72 16.50
C TYR A 1010 -18.85 -25.12 17.38
N GLY A 1011 -18.90 -26.32 17.98
CA GLY A 1011 -17.81 -26.86 18.80
C GLY A 1011 -16.49 -27.02 18.03
N ALA A 1012 -16.57 -27.28 16.71
CA ALA A 1012 -15.42 -27.45 15.84
C ALA A 1012 -14.49 -26.22 15.82
N GLN A 1013 -15.00 -25.00 16.02
CA GLN A 1013 -14.17 -23.80 16.17
C GLN A 1013 -13.12 -24.04 17.27
N TYR A 1014 -13.59 -24.33 18.47
CA TYR A 1014 -12.74 -24.48 19.66
C TYR A 1014 -11.88 -25.74 19.61
N LEU A 1015 -12.38 -26.83 19.00
CA LEU A 1015 -11.56 -28.01 18.74
C LEU A 1015 -10.37 -27.69 17.84
N MET A 1016 -10.59 -26.96 16.73
CA MET A 1016 -9.49 -26.58 15.84
C MET A 1016 -8.49 -25.66 16.55
N GLU A 1017 -8.96 -24.63 17.26
CA GLU A 1017 -8.07 -23.74 18.03
C GLU A 1017 -7.25 -24.55 19.05
N ALA A 1018 -7.87 -25.46 19.80
CA ALA A 1018 -7.21 -26.33 20.78
C ALA A 1018 -6.11 -27.20 20.15
N LEU A 1019 -6.38 -27.82 19.01
CA LEU A 1019 -5.41 -28.69 18.33
C LEU A 1019 -4.19 -27.91 17.84
N PHE A 1020 -4.39 -26.74 17.21
CA PHE A 1020 -3.28 -25.90 16.76
C PHE A 1020 -2.50 -25.30 17.94
N GLN A 1021 -3.15 -24.93 19.04
CA GLN A 1021 -2.48 -24.45 20.26
C GLN A 1021 -1.64 -25.54 20.94
N ALA A 1022 -1.99 -26.81 20.76
CA ALA A 1022 -1.24 -27.95 21.25
C ALA A 1022 -0.21 -28.52 20.26
N GLY A 1023 0.02 -27.84 19.12
CA GLY A 1023 0.96 -28.29 18.09
C GLY A 1023 0.52 -29.56 17.35
N ALA A 1024 -0.77 -29.88 17.35
CA ALA A 1024 -1.35 -31.06 16.70
C ALA A 1024 -1.84 -30.79 15.27
N ALA A 1025 -1.05 -30.02 14.50
CA ALA A 1025 -1.42 -29.51 13.19
C ALA A 1025 -1.81 -30.60 12.18
N ASP A 1026 -1.08 -31.72 12.14
CA ASP A 1026 -1.39 -32.85 11.24
C ASP A 1026 -2.78 -33.44 11.51
N TYR A 1027 -3.16 -33.54 12.78
CA TYR A 1027 -4.46 -34.06 13.17
C TYR A 1027 -5.58 -33.04 12.90
N ALA A 1028 -5.34 -31.76 13.13
CA ALA A 1028 -6.28 -30.70 12.75
C ALA A 1028 -6.51 -30.70 11.24
N LEU A 1029 -5.44 -30.82 10.43
CA LEU A 1029 -5.53 -30.94 8.98
C LEU A 1029 -6.31 -32.18 8.56
N GLN A 1030 -6.03 -33.34 9.16
CA GLN A 1030 -6.77 -34.58 8.92
C GLN A 1030 -8.29 -34.42 9.17
N LEU A 1031 -8.68 -33.67 10.21
CA LEU A 1031 -10.09 -33.41 10.51
C LEU A 1031 -10.71 -32.41 9.51
N MET A 1032 -9.97 -31.38 9.09
CA MET A 1032 -10.43 -30.42 8.08
C MET A 1032 -10.61 -31.02 6.69
N THR A 1033 -9.82 -32.05 6.36
CA THR A 1033 -9.88 -32.75 5.06
C THR A 1033 -10.56 -34.12 5.14
N ALA A 1034 -11.18 -34.43 6.28
CA ALA A 1034 -11.94 -35.66 6.44
C ALA A 1034 -13.09 -35.75 5.43
N THR A 1035 -13.43 -36.98 5.04
CA THR A 1035 -14.54 -37.29 4.11
C THR A 1035 -15.61 -38.15 4.76
N ASN A 1036 -15.54 -38.32 6.08
CA ASN A 1036 -16.54 -39.04 6.86
C ASN A 1036 -17.74 -38.13 7.20
N ASP A 1037 -18.75 -38.70 7.85
CA ASP A 1037 -20.02 -38.03 8.12
C ASP A 1037 -19.91 -36.72 8.93
N ARG A 1038 -18.90 -36.57 9.79
CA ARG A 1038 -18.64 -35.34 10.57
C ARG A 1038 -17.48 -34.55 9.96
N SER A 1039 -17.71 -34.06 8.74
CA SER A 1039 -16.72 -33.27 8.00
C SER A 1039 -17.38 -32.21 7.13
N TRP A 1040 -16.62 -31.16 6.79
CA TRP A 1040 -17.05 -30.16 5.82
C TRP A 1040 -17.21 -30.74 4.41
N TYR A 1041 -16.40 -31.74 4.05
CA TYR A 1041 -16.54 -32.40 2.75
C TYR A 1041 -17.84 -33.23 2.66
N ASN A 1042 -18.37 -33.73 3.78
CA ASN A 1042 -19.70 -34.36 3.80
C ASN A 1042 -20.79 -33.38 3.37
N MET A 1043 -20.74 -32.12 3.83
CA MET A 1043 -21.70 -31.08 3.41
C MET A 1043 -21.66 -30.87 1.88
N ILE A 1044 -20.44 -30.75 1.34
CA ILE A 1044 -20.21 -30.62 -0.11
C ILE A 1044 -20.73 -31.84 -0.86
N SER A 1045 -20.45 -33.04 -0.34
CA SER A 1045 -20.89 -34.32 -0.92
C SER A 1045 -22.42 -34.48 -0.86
N ALA A 1046 -23.08 -33.91 0.14
CA ALA A 1046 -24.55 -33.87 0.24
C ALA A 1046 -25.18 -32.90 -0.78
N GLY A 1047 -24.37 -32.04 -1.41
CA GLY A 1047 -24.79 -31.08 -2.44
C GLY A 1047 -24.82 -29.63 -1.95
N ALA A 1048 -24.50 -29.36 -0.68
CA ALA A 1048 -24.47 -28.00 -0.15
C ALA A 1048 -23.33 -27.19 -0.77
N SER A 1049 -23.62 -25.94 -1.11
CA SER A 1049 -22.62 -24.99 -1.63
C SER A 1049 -22.33 -23.84 -0.64
N MET A 1050 -22.99 -23.87 0.51
CA MET A 1050 -22.72 -23.09 1.71
C MET A 1050 -22.58 -24.05 2.89
N ALA A 1051 -21.93 -23.60 3.97
CA ALA A 1051 -21.80 -24.39 5.18
C ALA A 1051 -23.18 -24.58 5.84
N MET A 1052 -23.40 -25.77 6.39
CA MET A 1052 -24.64 -26.17 7.02
C MET A 1052 -24.64 -25.86 8.53
N GLU A 1053 -25.83 -25.78 9.13
CA GLU A 1053 -25.99 -25.58 10.57
C GLU A 1053 -25.51 -26.79 11.39
N ALA A 1054 -25.56 -27.99 10.82
CA ALA A 1054 -25.07 -29.22 11.43
C ALA A 1054 -24.35 -30.07 10.38
N TRP A 1055 -23.57 -31.06 10.82
CA TRP A 1055 -22.80 -31.93 9.92
C TRP A 1055 -23.64 -32.63 8.84
N ASP A 1056 -24.89 -32.96 9.17
CA ASP A 1056 -25.87 -33.61 8.31
C ASP A 1056 -27.27 -33.50 8.92
N MET A 1057 -28.32 -33.64 8.11
CA MET A 1057 -29.72 -33.65 8.56
C MET A 1057 -30.03 -34.75 9.58
N LYS A 1058 -29.27 -35.86 9.60
CA LYS A 1058 -29.42 -36.91 10.64
C LYS A 1058 -28.96 -36.48 12.03
N TYR A 1059 -28.07 -35.49 12.13
CA TYR A 1059 -27.63 -34.92 13.41
C TYR A 1059 -28.56 -33.81 13.88
N LYS A 1060 -29.22 -33.12 12.96
CA LYS A 1060 -30.26 -32.13 13.25
C LYS A 1060 -31.32 -32.14 12.14
N PRO A 1061 -32.51 -32.75 12.37
CA PRO A 1061 -33.53 -32.94 11.34
C PRO A 1061 -34.13 -31.68 10.72
N ASN A 1062 -33.96 -30.52 11.39
CA ASN A 1062 -34.41 -29.21 10.94
C ASN A 1062 -33.21 -28.26 10.70
N ALA A 1063 -32.08 -28.78 10.23
CA ALA A 1063 -30.89 -27.98 9.95
C ALA A 1063 -31.01 -27.14 8.67
N ASP A 1064 -30.45 -25.93 8.72
CA ASP A 1064 -30.30 -25.07 7.56
C ASP A 1064 -29.05 -25.41 6.74
N TRP A 1065 -29.10 -25.16 5.42
CA TRP A 1065 -27.97 -25.36 4.50
C TRP A 1065 -27.17 -24.09 4.20
N ASN A 1066 -27.40 -23.03 4.98
CA ASN A 1066 -26.91 -21.67 4.71
C ASN A 1066 -26.50 -20.95 6.00
N HIS A 1067 -25.67 -21.59 6.83
CA HIS A 1067 -25.39 -21.17 8.21
C HIS A 1067 -23.94 -20.75 8.43
N ALA A 1068 -23.73 -19.51 8.89
CA ALA A 1068 -22.39 -18.92 8.98
C ALA A 1068 -21.47 -19.60 10.00
N TRP A 1069 -22.01 -20.11 11.11
CA TRP A 1069 -21.20 -20.80 12.12
C TRP A 1069 -20.53 -22.09 11.62
N GLY A 1070 -20.97 -22.63 10.47
CA GLY A 1070 -20.42 -23.85 9.89
C GLY A 1070 -19.14 -23.56 9.12
N ALA A 1071 -18.89 -22.29 8.81
CA ALA A 1071 -17.78 -21.82 8.00
C ALA A 1071 -16.47 -21.62 8.80
N VAL A 1072 -16.28 -22.36 9.91
CA VAL A 1072 -15.09 -22.32 10.77
C VAL A 1072 -13.75 -22.34 9.99
N PRO A 1073 -13.55 -23.16 8.95
CA PRO A 1073 -12.31 -23.17 8.17
C PRO A 1073 -11.92 -21.82 7.55
N ALA A 1074 -12.88 -20.91 7.29
CA ALA A 1074 -12.61 -19.58 6.76
C ALA A 1074 -11.75 -18.72 7.71
N ASN A 1075 -11.81 -18.95 9.02
CA ASN A 1075 -10.94 -18.29 10.00
C ASN A 1075 -9.79 -19.17 10.50
N ILE A 1076 -9.99 -20.48 10.62
CA ILE A 1076 -8.95 -21.41 11.12
C ILE A 1076 -7.76 -21.49 10.15
N ILE A 1077 -8.03 -21.53 8.83
CA ILE A 1077 -6.95 -21.59 7.83
C ILE A 1077 -6.03 -20.36 7.92
N PRO A 1078 -6.54 -19.10 7.91
CA PRO A 1078 -5.71 -17.92 8.10
C PRO A 1078 -5.06 -17.83 9.50
N ARG A 1079 -5.86 -17.99 10.57
CA ARG A 1079 -5.42 -17.68 11.95
C ARG A 1079 -4.52 -18.76 12.57
N TYR A 1080 -4.68 -20.02 12.19
CA TYR A 1080 -4.03 -21.14 12.86
C TYR A 1080 -3.21 -22.05 11.95
N LEU A 1081 -3.73 -22.43 10.76
CA LEU A 1081 -2.94 -23.20 9.79
C LEU A 1081 -1.78 -22.36 9.24
N TRP A 1082 -2.05 -21.14 8.78
CA TRP A 1082 -1.02 -20.16 8.41
C TRP A 1082 -0.54 -19.31 9.58
N GLY A 1083 -1.30 -19.26 10.67
CA GLY A 1083 -0.89 -18.61 11.91
C GLY A 1083 -0.90 -17.09 11.87
N ILE A 1084 -1.63 -16.44 10.94
CA ILE A 1084 -1.61 -14.99 10.72
C ILE A 1084 -2.61 -14.32 11.67
N GLN A 1085 -2.10 -13.67 12.72
CA GLN A 1085 -2.90 -13.01 13.76
C GLN A 1085 -2.28 -11.68 14.19
N PRO A 1086 -3.08 -10.69 14.62
CA PRO A 1086 -2.54 -9.43 15.12
C PRO A 1086 -1.79 -9.66 16.44
N ALA A 1087 -0.49 -9.35 16.49
CA ALA A 1087 0.28 -9.34 17.74
C ALA A 1087 0.06 -8.03 18.51
N THR A 1088 -0.21 -6.95 17.78
CA THR A 1088 -0.67 -5.67 18.33
C THR A 1088 -1.99 -5.26 17.69
N PRO A 1089 -2.85 -4.51 18.42
CA PRO A 1089 -4.09 -3.96 17.87
C PRO A 1089 -3.89 -3.21 16.54
N GLY A 1090 -4.71 -3.51 15.55
CA GLY A 1090 -4.66 -2.89 14.22
C GLY A 1090 -3.46 -3.33 13.37
N TYR A 1091 -2.87 -4.50 13.64
CA TYR A 1091 -1.79 -5.11 12.85
C TYR A 1091 -0.51 -4.26 12.68
N GLY A 1092 -0.16 -3.42 13.66
CA GLY A 1092 1.17 -2.76 13.66
C GLY A 1092 2.31 -3.79 13.65
N VAL A 1093 2.15 -4.84 14.46
CA VAL A 1093 2.91 -6.08 14.46
C VAL A 1093 1.95 -7.24 14.17
N VAL A 1094 2.32 -8.11 13.22
CA VAL A 1094 1.62 -9.37 12.95
C VAL A 1094 2.44 -10.55 13.48
N SER A 1095 1.78 -11.48 14.16
CA SER A 1095 2.34 -12.80 14.45
C SER A 1095 1.99 -13.74 13.30
N ILE A 1096 2.98 -14.47 12.78
CA ILE A 1096 2.81 -15.49 11.75
C ILE A 1096 3.42 -16.79 12.26
N HIS A 1097 2.59 -17.79 12.51
CA HIS A 1097 3.03 -19.09 13.01
C HIS A 1097 2.51 -20.23 12.10
N PRO A 1098 3.16 -20.49 10.95
CA PRO A 1098 2.71 -21.50 10.01
C PRO A 1098 2.80 -22.89 10.63
N GLN A 1099 1.69 -23.61 10.64
CA GLN A 1099 1.53 -24.97 11.13
C GLN A 1099 0.95 -25.85 10.02
N LEU A 1100 1.68 -25.95 8.90
CA LEU A 1100 1.17 -26.46 7.62
C LEU A 1100 1.08 -27.99 7.55
N GLY A 1101 1.47 -28.71 8.61
CA GLY A 1101 1.49 -30.16 8.68
C GLY A 1101 2.19 -30.80 7.48
N ASP A 1102 1.53 -31.78 6.86
CA ASP A 1102 2.03 -32.50 5.69
C ASP A 1102 1.81 -31.79 4.33
N LEU A 1103 1.32 -30.53 4.31
CA LEU A 1103 1.12 -29.81 3.05
C LEU A 1103 2.44 -29.68 2.27
N ARG A 1104 2.40 -29.92 0.94
CA ARG A 1104 3.59 -29.75 0.07
C ARG A 1104 3.73 -28.35 -0.49
N ASN A 1105 2.61 -27.67 -0.69
CA ASN A 1105 2.56 -26.26 -1.04
C ASN A 1105 1.26 -25.65 -0.53
N SER A 1106 1.30 -24.35 -0.26
CA SER A 1106 0.14 -23.53 0.02
C SER A 1106 0.42 -22.07 -0.31
N ALA A 1107 -0.59 -21.33 -0.72
CA ALA A 1107 -0.55 -19.89 -0.83
C ALA A 1107 -1.82 -19.27 -0.22
N ILE A 1108 -1.67 -18.13 0.44
CA ILE A 1108 -2.76 -17.42 1.10
C ILE A 1108 -2.62 -15.91 0.90
N VAL A 1109 -3.77 -15.24 0.80
CA VAL A 1109 -3.92 -13.78 0.92
C VAL A 1109 -4.86 -13.54 2.08
N THR A 1110 -4.38 -12.87 3.13
CA THR A 1110 -5.17 -12.54 4.32
C THR A 1110 -5.34 -11.02 4.41
N PRO A 1111 -6.57 -10.48 4.34
CA PRO A 1111 -6.83 -9.04 4.43
C PRO A 1111 -6.59 -8.52 5.86
N THR A 1112 -6.13 -7.27 5.97
CA THR A 1112 -6.03 -6.55 7.24
C THR A 1112 -6.39 -5.08 7.03
N ILE A 1113 -6.61 -4.33 8.12
CA ILE A 1113 -6.86 -2.88 8.05
C ILE A 1113 -5.69 -2.09 7.43
N ARG A 1114 -4.47 -2.65 7.45
CA ARG A 1114 -3.26 -2.06 6.85
C ARG A 1114 -2.97 -2.55 5.43
N GLY A 1115 -3.83 -3.41 4.88
CA GLY A 1115 -3.62 -4.08 3.59
C GLY A 1115 -3.35 -5.57 3.74
N SER A 1116 -3.42 -6.31 2.64
CA SER A 1116 -3.32 -7.77 2.67
C SER A 1116 -1.90 -8.25 2.91
N ILE A 1117 -1.79 -9.31 3.71
CA ILE A 1117 -0.58 -10.13 3.83
C ILE A 1117 -0.68 -11.24 2.79
N LYS A 1118 0.36 -11.40 1.97
CA LYS A 1118 0.44 -12.53 1.02
C LYS A 1118 1.52 -13.47 1.50
N ALA A 1119 1.22 -14.76 1.56
CA ALA A 1119 2.21 -15.77 1.93
C ALA A 1119 2.13 -16.99 1.03
N GLU A 1120 3.29 -17.52 0.67
CA GLU A 1120 3.45 -18.75 -0.11
C GLU A 1120 4.44 -19.67 0.59
N TYR A 1121 4.16 -20.97 0.54
CA TYR A 1121 4.96 -22.02 1.12
C TYR A 1121 5.22 -23.11 0.09
N GLU A 1122 6.46 -23.57 0.02
CA GLU A 1122 6.88 -24.68 -0.82
C GLU A 1122 7.81 -25.62 -0.05
N TRP A 1123 7.37 -26.87 0.11
CA TRP A 1123 8.21 -27.97 0.57
C TRP A 1123 9.01 -28.52 -0.62
N LYS A 1124 10.23 -27.99 -0.84
CA LYS A 1124 11.08 -28.40 -1.98
C LYS A 1124 11.72 -29.78 -1.81
N SER A 1125 12.13 -30.11 -0.59
CA SER A 1125 12.69 -31.43 -0.26
C SER A 1125 12.67 -31.64 1.26
N THR A 1126 13.01 -32.84 1.73
CA THR A 1126 13.22 -33.11 3.16
C THR A 1126 14.26 -32.20 3.83
N ARG A 1127 15.09 -31.49 3.05
CA ARG A 1127 16.13 -30.59 3.54
C ARG A 1127 15.87 -29.11 3.25
N LEU A 1128 14.83 -28.76 2.50
CA LEU A 1128 14.59 -27.38 2.08
C LEU A 1128 13.10 -27.06 2.07
N GLN A 1129 12.74 -26.09 2.88
CA GLN A 1129 11.44 -25.44 2.87
C GLN A 1129 11.61 -23.95 2.58
N VAL A 1130 10.70 -23.38 1.80
CA VAL A 1130 10.74 -21.97 1.40
C VAL A 1130 9.42 -21.30 1.73
N TYR A 1131 9.50 -20.14 2.38
CA TYR A 1131 8.36 -19.27 2.64
C TYR A 1131 8.62 -17.93 1.94
N ASN A 1132 7.65 -17.43 1.18
CA ASN A 1132 7.66 -16.05 0.67
C ASN A 1132 6.53 -15.30 1.37
N ILE A 1133 6.84 -14.28 2.17
CA ILE A 1133 5.85 -13.51 2.92
C ILE A 1133 5.98 -12.04 2.54
N GLU A 1134 4.93 -11.48 1.97
CA GLU A 1134 4.81 -10.06 1.63
C GLU A 1134 3.95 -9.35 2.68
N LEU A 1135 4.55 -8.39 3.40
CA LEU A 1135 3.86 -7.53 4.35
C LEU A 1135 3.55 -6.16 3.72
N PRO A 1136 2.38 -5.56 3.99
CA PRO A 1136 2.07 -4.21 3.53
C PRO A 1136 2.96 -3.16 4.24
N GLY A 1137 2.95 -1.93 3.72
CA GLY A 1137 3.69 -0.82 4.33
C GLY A 1137 3.21 -0.56 5.76
N ASN A 1138 4.14 -0.15 6.62
CA ASN A 1138 3.90 0.23 8.00
C ASN A 1138 3.39 -0.91 8.91
N MET A 1139 3.76 -2.15 8.54
CA MET A 1139 3.55 -3.39 9.30
C MET A 1139 4.87 -4.13 9.45
N VAL A 1140 5.15 -4.66 10.64
CA VAL A 1140 6.26 -5.61 10.87
C VAL A 1140 5.70 -6.97 11.27
N GLY A 1141 6.46 -8.05 11.02
CA GLY A 1141 6.02 -9.40 11.35
C GLY A 1141 6.95 -10.13 12.31
N GLU A 1142 6.40 -11.02 13.12
CA GLU A 1142 7.09 -12.00 13.94
C GLU A 1142 6.76 -13.38 13.39
N LEU A 1143 7.72 -13.98 12.68
CA LEU A 1143 7.55 -15.32 12.11
C LEU A 1143 8.09 -16.37 13.09
N LEU A 1144 7.18 -17.19 13.62
CA LEU A 1144 7.50 -18.32 14.48
C LEU A 1144 7.55 -19.59 13.62
N LEU A 1145 8.70 -20.26 13.63
CA LEU A 1145 8.90 -21.54 12.93
C LEU A 1145 9.40 -22.58 13.91
N THR A 1146 8.79 -23.76 13.85
CA THR A 1146 9.31 -24.95 14.53
C THR A 1146 10.34 -25.61 13.61
N VAL A 1147 11.63 -25.47 13.92
CA VAL A 1147 12.75 -26.00 13.12
C VAL A 1147 13.64 -26.92 13.96
N ALA A 1148 14.31 -27.88 13.32
CA ALA A 1148 15.29 -28.73 13.99
C ALA A 1148 16.50 -27.89 14.46
N THR A 1149 17.11 -28.30 15.58
CA THR A 1149 18.18 -27.54 16.27
C THR A 1149 19.43 -27.26 15.43
N ASP A 1150 19.63 -28.01 14.35
CA ASP A 1150 20.75 -27.93 13.40
C ASP A 1150 20.38 -27.21 12.08
N SER A 1151 19.16 -26.66 11.97
CA SER A 1151 18.69 -26.01 10.75
C SER A 1151 19.34 -24.64 10.53
N ASP A 1152 19.80 -24.40 9.31
CA ASP A 1152 20.20 -23.08 8.84
C ASP A 1152 18.99 -22.32 8.29
N VAL A 1153 18.71 -21.15 8.88
CA VAL A 1153 17.62 -20.28 8.44
C VAL A 1153 18.16 -18.99 7.85
N THR A 1154 17.70 -18.64 6.65
CA THR A 1154 18.06 -17.37 6.00
C THR A 1154 16.83 -16.54 5.68
N ARG A 1155 16.96 -15.22 5.77
CA ARG A 1155 16.00 -14.23 5.30
C ARG A 1155 16.65 -13.39 4.20
N ASN A 1156 16.07 -13.40 2.99
CA ASN A 1156 16.59 -12.69 1.82
C ASN A 1156 18.09 -12.97 1.59
N GLY A 1157 18.51 -14.23 1.78
CA GLY A 1157 19.89 -14.70 1.61
C GLY A 1157 20.84 -14.40 2.78
N LYS A 1158 20.39 -13.72 3.84
CA LYS A 1158 21.19 -13.46 5.05
C LYS A 1158 20.81 -14.42 6.17
N GLN A 1159 21.80 -14.99 6.86
CA GLN A 1159 21.56 -15.90 7.99
C GLN A 1159 20.84 -15.17 9.13
N VAL A 1160 19.88 -15.85 9.76
CA VAL A 1160 19.12 -15.34 10.90
C VAL A 1160 19.34 -16.26 12.10
N HIS A 1161 19.65 -15.68 13.25
CA HIS A 1161 19.79 -16.43 14.49
C HIS A 1161 18.42 -16.62 15.15
N MET A 1162 18.05 -17.87 15.45
CA MET A 1162 16.76 -18.23 16.06
C MET A 1162 16.71 -18.03 17.58
N HIS A 1163 17.72 -17.39 18.19
CA HIS A 1163 17.84 -17.28 19.66
C HIS A 1163 16.70 -16.48 20.32
N PHE A 1164 16.03 -15.60 19.57
CA PHE A 1164 14.92 -14.76 20.06
C PHE A 1164 13.52 -15.38 19.83
N GLY A 1165 13.44 -16.65 19.42
CA GLY A 1165 12.17 -17.37 19.26
C GLY A 1165 11.31 -16.98 18.06
N SER A 1166 11.66 -15.92 17.32
CA SER A 1166 10.98 -15.49 16.10
C SER A 1166 11.95 -14.86 15.10
N ILE A 1167 11.55 -14.84 13.83
CA ILE A 1167 12.24 -14.12 12.75
C ILE A 1167 11.47 -12.82 12.50
N ARG A 1168 12.12 -11.68 12.72
CA ARG A 1168 11.55 -10.38 12.38
C ARG A 1168 11.41 -10.23 10.86
N LEU A 1169 10.22 -9.90 10.40
CA LEU A 1169 9.89 -9.58 9.02
C LEU A 1169 9.70 -8.06 8.88
N GLU A 1170 10.21 -7.50 7.79
CA GLU A 1170 10.04 -6.07 7.46
C GLU A 1170 8.92 -5.90 6.42
N PRO A 1171 8.37 -4.69 6.23
CA PRO A 1171 7.49 -4.39 5.10
C PRO A 1171 8.08 -4.86 3.76
N GLY A 1172 7.23 -5.32 2.85
CA GLY A 1172 7.63 -5.88 1.56
C GLY A 1172 7.91 -7.39 1.62
N ILE A 1173 8.67 -7.88 0.64
CA ILE A 1173 8.88 -9.32 0.42
C ILE A 1173 9.99 -9.85 1.33
N ASN A 1174 9.66 -10.87 2.11
CA ASN A 1174 10.57 -11.62 2.96
C ASN A 1174 10.61 -13.07 2.47
N LYS A 1175 11.72 -13.47 1.85
CA LYS A 1175 11.98 -14.86 1.47
C LYS A 1175 12.74 -15.55 2.59
N ILE A 1176 12.13 -16.57 3.19
CA ILE A 1176 12.70 -17.38 4.25
C ILE A 1176 13.04 -18.76 3.69
N GLU A 1177 14.28 -19.20 3.85
CA GLU A 1177 14.71 -20.56 3.51
C GLU A 1177 15.15 -21.28 4.78
N VAL A 1178 14.54 -22.44 5.06
CA VAL A 1178 14.92 -23.34 6.15
C VAL A 1178 15.64 -24.54 5.55
N ARG A 1179 16.91 -24.70 5.89
CA ARG A 1179 17.79 -25.78 5.43
C ARG A 1179 18.15 -26.69 6.58
N ILE A 1180 17.74 -27.96 6.53
CA ILE A 1180 18.09 -28.93 7.56
C ILE A 1180 19.49 -29.48 7.23
N ASN A 1181 20.46 -29.22 8.11
CA ASN A 1181 21.82 -29.73 7.94
C ASN A 1181 21.86 -31.21 8.32
N SER A 1182 22.46 -32.04 7.46
CA SER A 1182 22.78 -33.41 7.82
C SER A 1182 24.23 -33.46 8.28
N PHE A 1183 24.47 -33.66 9.57
CA PHE A 1183 25.65 -34.39 10.00
C PHE A 1183 25.25 -35.80 10.41
#